data_AF-A0A842RR84-F1
#
_entry.id   AF-A0A842RR84-F1
#
_cell.length_a   1.000
_cell.length_b   1.000
_cell.length_c   1.000
_cell.angle_alpha   90.00
_cell.angle_beta   90.00
_cell.angle_gamma   90.00
#
_symmetry.space_group_name_H-M   'P 1'
#
loop_
_entity.id
_entity.type
_entity.pdbx_description
1 polymer ?
#
loop_
_entity_poly.entity_id
_entity_poly.type
_entity_poly.pdbx_seq_one_letter_code
_entity_poly.pdbx_strand_id
1 'polypeptide(L)'
;MNLKSFCGIFIFLIFILKSFVFAGINFSSQSSQIQLNNNAKLNLRNIISNWSGTLQKVTGGTITGQAIIFDDGILDEEDAGNRFSGTYRPNENIKIFLGGNKSFKASPGTSLNKINVHGSGNKLQGQPIFSNSDSIRLENENTELFLGISIQLDSDIEMRNGTLKLDSDLRFADDRILTGSGFVDFRNHSLTFRSKNDLTLTHSIFWQGAADINLNSKVSLSGTWTFGGNSVLNGHGNVLDLTNGGTLYINKNASLSLTDVVVKGLGIDKGWLVFQDHSSTISVSNVTFELENRFTTTIGKIYIEGPATAVVKNYDWTFDDYSTLSVDGITLWKDYGSYAGLNEGNIVFSDIEKNKGLISGGEISGEISDDYIINNSNAIITNDREIGYNSDAIVWHDDQIRWNSNAIISLDADQSALIRANSNAIITNDREIGYNSDAIVWHDDQIRWNSNAIVSLDADQSALIRANSNAIVSAIKIYDTSQTYANDTTLENLVFYKAGFTVNVGKTLTLNTPLEVRGKLSLLGTLKLDGDLYLGSGATLFKGGEINGNGRSIHLSDNLYVPANQVLHLSGNTVIEGHGNTLTLSENAQLFVDTDVSVTLRNLVINSTRNGLGNSPVKCTASSSKLSLDNVKLAFQDDFNFDIGRLFFNNDVCFTGTNSFFYYSTNPSYIKSKSKVTFEPNTTFNFRPATDASRELINLEDKSSRICLNGCTLKTTHTGLRLTKGSLTFDNKVSLTSAAALKIIDLSGSLASLDFGTGVNAVSWRPDGKFVAVAGSGENLSIYSFDGNSLTLVDDVSDEGAFLSVSWSLDGKYLILGTNTGRYEVLSFDGSSLSYIDGVSYSGIPNIYSVTFSPDNKYVAVAGSMTNYQLYLYSFDGNSLTETFSLDYGTDIRSVDWHPDGDKFLIGGNGHDANDFDWEIYRFNGYSDIGTYWQRIAQYNFGGTGSTVYSVAWNPDGRYFATGFDNGTNHYAEILGFGGNSISNLDVRVSYGNAAYSVDWFNDGRYIIVGGDNSGNDITIYQPDIDNFNLISITTKSFGNSAKSVKFSNDAIYVLAGGDNSPNDVQVYQVQQGPDTNTQAVSSSIIFGNSILGSDYNVDIRLLSGAFVSVDGILNIDNTVTTSIFDNDVSKFVLKDSNSKIKLASANVNGFVDRSIMKQISGRGFGDYNLLSLDSGSDDIIDYSEASVDLLISNSNAIVTHDREIDYNSSAILNLDVQIKDNSNAIVWHDDQIRWNSNAIVTLDTDQSALIRANSNA
;
A
#
# COMPACT_ATOMS: atom_id res chain seq x y z
N MET A 1 -25.20 52.46 31.81
CA MET A 1 -25.37 52.18 33.26
C MET A 1 -24.18 51.30 33.66
N ASN A 2 -23.36 51.74 34.62
CA ASN A 2 -22.14 51.04 35.03
C ASN A 2 -22.54 49.97 36.06
N LEU A 3 -22.33 48.68 35.78
CA LEU A 3 -22.49 47.60 36.76
C LEU A 3 -21.25 46.70 36.70
N LYS A 4 -20.43 46.81 37.74
CA LYS A 4 -19.30 45.93 38.03
C LYS A 4 -19.83 44.62 38.62
N SER A 5 -19.20 43.51 38.18
CA SER A 5 -19.08 42.18 38.81
C SER A 5 -19.68 42.00 40.20
N PHE A 6 -20.54 40.98 40.38
CA PHE A 6 -20.23 39.81 41.21
C PHE A 6 -21.24 38.67 40.98
N CYS A 7 -20.76 37.46 41.25
CA CYS A 7 -21.33 36.12 41.10
C CYS A 7 -22.84 35.96 41.42
N GLY A 8 -23.52 35.19 40.57
CA GLY A 8 -24.66 34.33 40.88
C GLY A 8 -25.87 34.96 41.60
N ILE A 9 -26.87 35.41 40.83
CA ILE A 9 -28.31 35.35 41.16
C ILE A 9 -29.08 35.71 39.87
N PHE A 10 -30.01 34.83 39.47
CA PHE A 10 -31.02 35.12 38.45
C PHE A 10 -31.87 36.33 38.87
N ILE A 11 -31.77 37.45 38.16
CA ILE A 11 -32.69 38.59 38.35
C ILE A 11 -33.70 38.59 37.21
N PHE A 12 -34.95 38.26 37.55
CA PHE A 12 -36.12 38.51 36.71
C PHE A 12 -36.46 40.01 36.78
N LEU A 13 -36.22 40.76 35.70
CA LEU A 13 -36.56 42.18 35.62
C LEU A 13 -37.82 42.37 34.76
N ILE A 14 -38.97 42.54 35.43
CA ILE A 14 -40.21 43.03 34.81
C ILE A 14 -40.15 44.57 34.81
N PHE A 15 -39.98 45.17 33.63
CA PHE A 15 -40.15 46.62 33.47
C PHE A 15 -41.60 46.96 33.09
N ILE A 16 -42.37 47.49 34.04
CA ILE A 16 -43.55 48.32 33.74
C ILE A 16 -43.11 49.78 33.89
N LEU A 17 -42.70 50.40 32.78
CA LEU A 17 -42.44 51.85 32.73
C LEU A 17 -43.46 52.54 31.83
N LYS A 18 -44.27 53.41 32.43
CA LYS A 18 -45.23 54.32 31.76
C LYS A 18 -44.58 55.60 31.19
N SER A 19 -43.25 55.65 31.09
CA SER A 19 -42.52 56.81 30.58
C SER A 19 -41.33 56.34 29.74
N PHE A 20 -41.28 56.77 28.48
CA PHE A 20 -40.21 56.45 27.51
C PHE A 20 -38.86 57.03 27.97
N VAL A 21 -38.10 56.25 28.74
CA VAL A 21 -36.68 56.50 28.97
C VAL A 21 -35.92 55.93 27.77
N PHE A 22 -35.36 56.81 26.94
CA PHE A 22 -34.43 56.42 25.87
C PHE A 22 -33.07 56.08 26.49
N ALA A 23 -32.94 54.90 27.09
CA ALA A 23 -31.66 54.34 27.48
C ALA A 23 -31.20 53.33 26.41
N GLY A 24 -30.08 53.61 25.74
CA GLY A 24 -29.43 52.62 24.89
C GLY A 24 -28.85 51.48 25.74
N ILE A 25 -29.04 50.24 25.31
CA ILE A 25 -28.39 49.06 25.88
C ILE A 25 -27.08 48.87 25.10
N ASN A 26 -25.96 48.81 25.81
CA ASN A 26 -24.64 48.55 25.23
C ASN A 26 -23.94 47.46 26.03
N PHE A 27 -23.47 46.42 25.35
CA PHE A 27 -22.72 45.31 25.93
C PHE A 27 -21.29 45.34 25.44
N SER A 28 -20.35 45.31 26.38
CA SER A 28 -18.90 45.36 26.12
C SER A 28 -18.20 44.00 26.28
N SER A 29 -18.96 42.93 26.51
CA SER A 29 -18.44 41.58 26.70
C SER A 29 -19.39 40.55 26.13
N GLN A 30 -18.83 39.50 25.50
CA GLN A 30 -19.57 38.36 24.96
C GLN A 30 -20.34 37.61 26.04
N SER A 31 -19.89 37.66 27.30
CA SER A 31 -20.60 37.08 28.45
C SER A 31 -21.89 37.81 28.82
N SER A 32 -22.16 38.99 28.27
CA SER A 32 -23.42 39.71 28.50
C SER A 32 -24.46 39.29 27.48
N GLN A 33 -25.58 38.73 27.94
CA GLN A 33 -26.56 38.06 27.07
C GLN A 33 -27.95 38.72 27.13
N ILE A 34 -28.61 38.81 25.97
CA ILE A 34 -30.07 38.92 25.87
C ILE A 34 -30.60 37.66 25.20
N GLN A 35 -31.49 36.95 25.89
CA GLN A 35 -32.17 35.77 25.37
C GLN A 35 -33.65 36.10 25.06
N LEU A 36 -34.08 35.84 23.83
CA LEU A 36 -35.49 35.80 23.45
C LEU A 36 -35.99 34.36 23.54
N ASN A 37 -36.90 34.10 24.49
CA ASN A 37 -37.57 32.81 24.62
C ASN A 37 -38.68 32.62 23.56
N ASN A 38 -39.21 31.40 23.46
CA ASN A 38 -40.31 31.07 22.54
C ASN A 38 -41.48 32.07 22.68
N ASN A 39 -42.00 32.58 21.55
CA ASN A 39 -43.03 33.62 21.42
C ASN A 39 -42.64 35.03 21.92
N ALA A 40 -41.41 35.25 22.42
CA ALA A 40 -40.96 36.59 22.78
C ALA A 40 -40.73 37.46 21.52
N LYS A 41 -41.00 38.77 21.62
CA LYS A 41 -40.81 39.72 20.52
C LYS A 41 -39.92 40.89 20.95
N LEU A 42 -38.79 41.08 20.26
CA LEU A 42 -37.93 42.26 20.36
C LEU A 42 -38.19 43.18 19.17
N ASN A 43 -38.63 44.43 19.42
CA ASN A 43 -38.83 45.44 18.39
C ASN A 43 -37.82 46.59 18.55
N LEU A 44 -36.88 46.68 17.61
CA LEU A 44 -35.80 47.65 17.57
C LEU A 44 -36.27 48.94 16.92
N ARG A 45 -36.63 49.95 17.72
CA ARG A 45 -37.07 51.26 17.19
C ARG A 45 -35.92 52.11 16.62
N ASN A 46 -34.70 51.90 17.11
CA ASN A 46 -33.48 52.62 16.71
C ASN A 46 -32.36 51.61 16.43
N ILE A 47 -31.34 52.03 15.66
CA ILE A 47 -30.13 51.24 15.41
C ILE A 47 -29.38 51.05 16.73
N ILE A 48 -28.91 49.83 16.99
CA ILE A 48 -27.99 49.52 18.09
C ILE A 48 -26.56 49.47 17.53
N SER A 49 -25.64 50.23 18.12
CA SER A 49 -24.23 50.29 17.69
C SER A 49 -23.29 49.67 18.73
N ASN A 50 -22.15 49.14 18.28
CA ASN A 50 -21.06 48.59 19.10
C ASN A 50 -21.50 47.46 20.04
N TRP A 51 -22.22 46.48 19.50
CA TRP A 51 -22.70 45.33 20.28
C TRP A 51 -21.64 44.23 20.38
N SER A 52 -21.01 44.07 21.54
CA SER A 52 -20.08 42.96 21.81
C SER A 52 -20.68 41.84 22.66
N GLY A 53 -21.99 41.89 22.93
CA GLY A 53 -22.71 40.89 23.74
C GLY A 53 -23.26 39.70 22.93
N THR A 54 -23.88 38.76 23.63
CA THR A 54 -24.61 37.62 23.07
C THR A 54 -26.08 37.98 22.89
N LEU A 55 -26.58 37.86 21.66
CA LEU A 55 -28.01 37.92 21.35
C LEU A 55 -28.49 36.52 21.00
N GLN A 56 -29.15 35.86 21.97
CA GLN A 56 -29.73 34.54 21.79
C GLN A 56 -31.21 34.65 21.43
N LYS A 57 -31.62 33.91 20.41
CA LYS A 57 -33.01 33.78 19.98
C LYS A 57 -33.32 32.29 19.85
N VAL A 58 -34.08 31.76 20.80
CA VAL A 58 -34.55 30.37 20.74
C VAL A 58 -35.71 30.24 19.75
N THR A 59 -36.01 29.01 19.33
CA THR A 59 -37.08 28.69 18.38
C THR A 59 -38.42 29.34 18.80
N GLY A 60 -39.03 30.09 17.87
CA GLY A 60 -40.30 30.82 18.08
C GLY A 60 -40.17 32.26 18.59
N GLY A 61 -38.97 32.72 18.98
CA GLY A 61 -38.72 34.14 19.25
C GLY A 61 -38.66 35.00 17.97
N THR A 62 -39.08 36.26 18.03
CA THR A 62 -39.07 37.18 16.87
C THR A 62 -38.32 38.48 17.15
N ILE A 63 -37.40 38.84 16.26
CA ILE A 63 -36.71 40.14 16.26
C ILE A 63 -37.23 40.91 15.05
N THR A 64 -37.63 42.17 15.26
CA THR A 64 -38.15 43.06 14.22
C THR A 64 -37.61 44.48 14.40
N GLY A 65 -37.57 45.29 13.35
CA GLY A 65 -37.23 46.72 13.43
C GLY A 65 -35.89 47.08 12.76
N GLN A 66 -35.20 48.07 13.32
CA GLN A 66 -33.92 48.63 12.86
C GLN A 66 -32.73 47.67 13.09
N ALA A 67 -31.56 48.01 12.55
CA ALA A 67 -30.36 47.16 12.55
C ALA A 67 -29.61 47.09 13.90
N ILE A 68 -28.85 46.01 14.11
CA ILE A 68 -27.85 45.85 15.18
C ILE A 68 -26.46 45.75 14.56
N ILE A 69 -25.52 46.57 15.00
CA ILE A 69 -24.12 46.55 14.57
C ILE A 69 -23.30 45.85 15.65
N PHE A 70 -22.85 44.63 15.35
CA PHE A 70 -21.99 43.82 16.19
C PHE A 70 -20.52 44.20 16.04
N ASP A 71 -19.81 44.19 17.17
CA ASP A 71 -18.37 44.37 17.27
C ASP A 71 -17.78 43.22 18.10
N ASP A 72 -17.51 42.10 17.41
CA ASP A 72 -17.09 40.81 17.99
C ASP A 72 -18.06 40.28 19.07
N GLY A 73 -19.37 40.37 18.81
CA GLY A 73 -20.40 39.77 19.66
C GLY A 73 -20.81 38.37 19.19
N ILE A 74 -21.85 37.81 19.81
CA ILE A 74 -22.39 36.49 19.46
C ILE A 74 -23.84 36.66 19.00
N LEU A 75 -24.14 36.19 17.79
CA LEU A 75 -25.50 36.03 17.28
C LEU A 75 -25.87 34.55 17.37
N ASP A 76 -26.66 34.22 18.38
CA ASP A 76 -27.05 32.85 18.69
C ASP A 76 -28.52 32.62 18.30
N GLU A 77 -28.75 32.24 17.05
CA GLU A 77 -30.07 31.75 16.63
C GLU A 77 -30.07 30.22 16.75
N GLU A 78 -30.99 29.68 17.55
CA GLU A 78 -31.18 28.21 17.72
C GLU A 78 -29.94 27.48 18.26
N ASP A 79 -29.25 28.07 19.24
CA ASP A 79 -28.10 27.50 19.97
C ASP A 79 -26.84 27.29 19.12
N ALA A 80 -26.75 27.98 17.98
CA ALA A 80 -25.58 27.99 17.11
C ALA A 80 -24.39 28.79 17.68
N GLY A 81 -24.60 29.86 18.46
CA GLY A 81 -23.49 30.62 19.06
C GLY A 81 -22.51 31.26 18.06
N ASN A 82 -22.99 31.87 16.96
CA ASN A 82 -22.13 32.41 15.91
C ASN A 82 -21.37 33.66 16.34
N ARG A 83 -20.05 33.69 16.15
CA ARG A 83 -19.26 34.90 16.39
C ARG A 83 -19.40 35.87 15.24
N PHE A 84 -19.82 37.09 15.54
CA PHE A 84 -20.20 38.06 14.53
C PHE A 84 -19.66 39.46 14.83
N SER A 85 -19.03 40.05 13.83
CA SER A 85 -18.70 41.46 13.73
C SER A 85 -19.25 41.94 12.39
N GLY A 86 -20.26 42.81 12.39
CA GLY A 86 -21.01 43.17 11.19
C GLY A 86 -22.40 43.73 11.53
N THR A 87 -23.24 43.95 10.52
CA THR A 87 -24.61 44.48 10.72
C THR A 87 -25.66 43.38 10.54
N TYR A 88 -26.49 43.15 11.56
CA TYR A 88 -27.67 42.30 11.51
C TYR A 88 -28.94 43.14 11.26
N ARG A 89 -29.69 42.82 10.21
CA ARG A 89 -30.93 43.51 9.81
C ARG A 89 -32.12 42.56 9.83
N PRO A 90 -32.91 42.53 10.91
CA PRO A 90 -33.91 41.46 11.13
C PRO A 90 -35.08 41.47 10.14
N ASN A 91 -35.40 42.63 9.55
CA ASN A 91 -36.53 42.81 8.64
C ASN A 91 -36.16 42.64 7.16
N GLU A 92 -34.87 42.49 6.83
CA GLU A 92 -34.41 42.41 5.45
C GLU A 92 -34.26 40.93 5.00
N ASN A 93 -34.41 40.69 3.70
CA ASN A 93 -34.20 39.36 3.12
C ASN A 93 -32.74 38.91 3.28
N ILE A 94 -31.80 39.86 3.16
CA ILE A 94 -30.40 39.68 3.52
C ILE A 94 -30.25 40.21 4.93
N LYS A 95 -30.01 39.33 5.89
CA LYS A 95 -29.94 39.74 7.30
C LYS A 95 -28.54 40.11 7.74
N ILE A 96 -27.51 39.58 7.09
CA ILE A 96 -26.11 39.71 7.52
C ILE A 96 -25.35 40.57 6.51
N PHE A 97 -24.76 41.66 6.99
CA PHE A 97 -23.91 42.55 6.18
C PHE A 97 -22.51 42.66 6.79
N LEU A 98 -21.49 42.35 5.99
CA LEU A 98 -20.07 42.53 6.33
C LEU A 98 -19.55 43.76 5.59
N GLY A 99 -19.19 44.81 6.34
CA GLY A 99 -18.89 46.14 5.81
C GLY A 99 -17.47 46.62 6.06
N GLY A 100 -16.50 45.86 5.57
CA GLY A 100 -15.06 46.13 5.66
C GLY A 100 -14.45 45.73 7.01
N ASN A 101 -13.39 44.92 7.00
CA ASN A 101 -12.75 44.38 8.20
C ASN A 101 -13.73 43.72 9.19
N LYS A 102 -14.84 43.17 8.69
CA LYS A 102 -15.89 42.50 9.46
C LYS A 102 -15.79 40.98 9.31
N SER A 103 -16.35 40.23 10.27
CA SER A 103 -16.21 38.78 10.30
C SER A 103 -17.48 38.07 10.73
N PHE A 104 -17.83 36.99 10.04
CA PHE A 104 -18.83 36.03 10.48
C PHE A 104 -18.18 34.66 10.62
N LYS A 105 -18.14 34.11 11.83
CA LYS A 105 -17.66 32.74 12.09
C LYS A 105 -18.84 31.89 12.53
N ALA A 106 -19.28 31.01 11.64
CA ALA A 106 -20.40 30.10 11.85
C ALA A 106 -19.97 28.88 12.68
N SER A 107 -20.77 28.49 13.65
CA SER A 107 -20.60 27.22 14.36
C SER A 107 -21.22 26.05 13.59
N PRO A 108 -20.88 24.79 13.90
CA PRO A 108 -21.53 23.62 13.30
C PRO A 108 -23.06 23.67 13.39
N GLY A 109 -23.76 23.31 12.32
CA GLY A 109 -25.24 23.27 12.28
C GLY A 109 -25.94 24.62 12.05
N THR A 110 -25.19 25.71 11.88
CA THR A 110 -25.78 27.05 11.69
C THR A 110 -26.46 27.19 10.33
N SER A 111 -27.78 27.38 10.31
CA SER A 111 -28.51 27.72 9.08
C SER A 111 -28.47 29.22 8.78
N LEU A 112 -27.95 29.61 7.62
CA LEU A 112 -27.88 31.00 7.17
C LEU A 112 -28.70 31.21 5.90
N ASN A 113 -29.40 32.34 5.81
CA ASN A 113 -30.21 32.67 4.63
C ASN A 113 -29.40 33.39 3.55
N LYS A 114 -28.97 34.65 3.77
CA LYS A 114 -28.12 35.41 2.85
C LYS A 114 -27.17 36.35 3.58
N ILE A 115 -25.96 36.48 3.04
CA ILE A 115 -24.88 37.35 3.49
C ILE A 115 -24.47 38.26 2.34
N ASN A 116 -24.43 39.56 2.59
CA ASN A 116 -23.91 40.55 1.64
C ASN A 116 -22.61 41.17 2.16
N VAL A 117 -21.60 41.19 1.30
CA VAL A 117 -20.24 41.62 1.64
C VAL A 117 -19.92 42.88 0.84
N HIS A 118 -19.45 43.92 1.52
CA HIS A 118 -18.98 45.16 0.92
C HIS A 118 -17.68 45.63 1.58
N GLY A 119 -16.85 46.34 0.80
CA GLY A 119 -15.52 46.78 1.24
C GLY A 119 -14.52 45.63 1.38
N SER A 120 -13.32 45.95 1.88
CA SER A 120 -12.18 45.03 1.92
C SER A 120 -11.93 44.40 3.29
N GLY A 121 -11.18 43.29 3.35
CA GLY A 121 -10.77 42.67 4.62
C GLY A 121 -11.86 41.89 5.37
N ASN A 122 -12.99 41.56 4.74
CA ASN A 122 -14.07 40.81 5.39
C ASN A 122 -13.75 39.32 5.49
N LYS A 123 -14.26 38.62 6.50
CA LYS A 123 -14.04 37.18 6.71
C LYS A 123 -15.34 36.41 6.89
N LEU A 124 -15.47 35.27 6.23
CA LEU A 124 -16.53 34.28 6.45
C LEU A 124 -15.88 32.93 6.73
N GLN A 125 -16.09 32.37 7.92
CA GLN A 125 -15.37 31.20 8.40
C GLN A 125 -16.27 30.22 9.14
N GLY A 126 -15.81 28.98 9.34
CA GLY A 126 -16.48 27.96 10.14
C GLY A 126 -17.35 27.00 9.31
N GLN A 127 -18.52 26.64 9.82
CA GLN A 127 -19.36 25.56 9.25
C GLN A 127 -20.81 25.99 8.96
N PRO A 128 -21.03 26.99 8.08
CA PRO A 128 -22.39 27.45 7.75
C PRO A 128 -23.11 26.48 6.80
N ILE A 129 -24.38 26.19 7.10
CA ILE A 129 -25.32 25.54 6.17
C ILE A 129 -26.17 26.64 5.56
N PHE A 130 -26.19 26.77 4.25
CA PHE A 130 -27.00 27.79 3.59
C PHE A 130 -28.36 27.24 3.19
N SER A 131 -29.43 27.97 3.53
CA SER A 131 -30.79 27.54 3.20
C SER A 131 -31.16 27.77 1.73
N ASN A 132 -30.33 28.52 0.99
CA ASN A 132 -30.54 28.85 -0.41
C ASN A 132 -29.24 28.70 -1.18
N SER A 133 -29.36 28.56 -2.50
CA SER A 133 -28.23 28.44 -3.40
C SER A 133 -27.52 29.76 -3.71
N ASP A 134 -28.08 30.92 -3.35
CA ASP A 134 -27.54 32.25 -3.71
C ASP A 134 -27.24 33.10 -2.47
N SER A 135 -26.63 32.46 -1.47
CA SER A 135 -26.51 32.98 -0.12
C SER A 135 -25.28 33.85 0.14
N ILE A 136 -24.24 33.83 -0.69
CA ILE A 136 -23.06 34.68 -0.52
C ILE A 136 -22.95 35.62 -1.71
N ARG A 137 -22.96 36.93 -1.44
CA ARG A 137 -22.87 37.97 -2.47
C ARG A 137 -21.80 39.02 -2.13
N LEU A 138 -20.88 39.24 -3.05
CA LEU A 138 -19.98 40.40 -3.04
C LEU A 138 -20.67 41.58 -3.73
N GLU A 139 -20.53 42.79 -3.22
CA GLU A 139 -21.24 43.96 -3.77
C GLU A 139 -20.72 44.41 -5.15
N ASN A 140 -19.40 44.56 -5.30
CA ASN A 140 -18.74 45.11 -6.48
C ASN A 140 -17.22 44.76 -6.50
N GLU A 141 -16.50 45.32 -7.47
CA GLU A 141 -15.05 45.12 -7.69
C GLU A 141 -14.13 45.52 -6.52
N ASN A 142 -14.59 46.40 -5.62
CA ASN A 142 -13.82 46.82 -4.44
C ASN A 142 -14.09 45.94 -3.21
N THR A 143 -14.88 44.87 -3.35
CA THR A 143 -15.21 43.95 -2.26
C THR A 143 -14.17 42.82 -2.17
N GLU A 144 -13.69 42.56 -0.95
CA GLU A 144 -12.79 41.43 -0.65
C GLU A 144 -13.39 40.56 0.47
N LEU A 145 -13.39 39.24 0.24
CA LEU A 145 -13.83 38.24 1.19
C LEU A 145 -12.76 37.16 1.39
N PHE A 146 -12.30 36.98 2.63
CA PHE A 146 -11.54 35.82 3.07
C PHE A 146 -12.51 34.70 3.46
N LEU A 147 -12.39 33.55 2.83
CA LEU A 147 -13.29 32.41 3.00
C LEU A 147 -12.55 31.25 3.67
N GLY A 148 -12.94 30.91 4.89
CA GLY A 148 -12.39 29.81 5.69
C GLY A 148 -13.47 28.83 6.12
N ILE A 149 -14.21 28.28 5.16
CA ILE A 149 -15.29 27.31 5.39
C ILE A 149 -14.71 25.90 5.38
N SER A 150 -14.99 25.12 6.43
CA SER A 150 -14.38 23.79 6.63
C SER A 150 -15.30 22.61 6.25
N ILE A 151 -16.43 22.90 5.61
CA ILE A 151 -17.40 21.90 5.12
C ILE A 151 -17.69 22.16 3.64
N GLN A 152 -18.48 21.27 3.01
CA GLN A 152 -18.98 21.54 1.66
C GLN A 152 -19.88 22.77 1.67
N LEU A 153 -19.70 23.64 0.68
CA LEU A 153 -20.48 24.86 0.53
C LEU A 153 -21.73 24.61 -0.30
N ASP A 154 -22.89 24.61 0.36
CA ASP A 154 -24.23 24.40 -0.24
C ASP A 154 -24.79 25.63 -0.96
N SER A 155 -23.96 26.63 -1.27
CA SER A 155 -24.36 27.89 -1.92
C SER A 155 -23.37 28.28 -3.01
N ASP A 156 -23.87 28.94 -4.05
CA ASP A 156 -23.08 29.71 -4.98
C ASP A 156 -22.47 30.94 -4.29
N ILE A 157 -21.41 31.47 -4.89
CA ILE A 157 -20.82 32.76 -4.52
C ILE A 157 -20.96 33.72 -5.69
N GLU A 158 -21.73 34.80 -5.51
CA GLU A 158 -21.90 35.86 -6.50
C GLU A 158 -20.75 36.87 -6.38
N MET A 159 -19.78 36.80 -7.30
CA MET A 159 -18.50 37.51 -7.26
C MET A 159 -18.60 38.99 -7.63
N ARG A 160 -19.44 39.36 -8.61
CA ARG A 160 -19.64 40.76 -9.08
C ARG A 160 -18.35 41.60 -9.27
N ASN A 161 -17.32 41.00 -9.87
CA ASN A 161 -15.96 41.51 -10.07
C ASN A 161 -15.10 41.66 -8.80
N GLY A 162 -15.59 41.25 -7.64
CA GLY A 162 -14.87 41.28 -6.37
C GLY A 162 -13.77 40.23 -6.25
N THR A 163 -13.09 40.27 -5.11
CA THR A 163 -11.96 39.39 -4.76
C THR A 163 -12.35 38.37 -3.70
N LEU A 164 -12.18 37.09 -3.99
CA LEU A 164 -12.28 35.98 -3.04
C LEU A 164 -10.87 35.50 -2.68
N LYS A 165 -10.57 35.38 -1.39
CA LYS A 165 -9.31 34.84 -0.89
C LYS A 165 -9.58 33.61 -0.05
N LEU A 166 -8.92 32.50 -0.35
CA LEU A 166 -9.12 31.26 0.39
C LEU A 166 -8.23 31.25 1.64
N ASP A 167 -8.84 31.01 2.80
CA ASP A 167 -8.17 30.71 4.08
C ASP A 167 -8.30 29.21 4.45
N SER A 168 -9.03 28.43 3.63
CA SER A 168 -9.15 26.97 3.67
C SER A 168 -9.51 26.45 2.28
N ASP A 169 -9.40 25.15 2.07
CA ASP A 169 -9.88 24.50 0.83
C ASP A 169 -11.38 24.74 0.64
N LEU A 170 -11.76 25.20 -0.54
CA LEU A 170 -13.16 25.44 -0.90
C LEU A 170 -13.73 24.25 -1.66
N ARG A 171 -14.67 23.53 -1.06
CA ARG A 171 -15.36 22.41 -1.71
C ARG A 171 -16.82 22.80 -1.94
N PHE A 172 -17.22 22.98 -3.19
CA PHE A 172 -18.63 23.17 -3.52
C PHE A 172 -19.40 21.86 -3.33
N ALA A 173 -20.63 21.96 -2.79
CA ALA A 173 -21.60 20.89 -2.91
C ALA A 173 -22.04 20.72 -4.37
N ASP A 174 -22.78 19.66 -4.67
CA ASP A 174 -23.19 19.36 -6.04
C ASP A 174 -23.95 20.54 -6.67
N ASP A 175 -23.57 20.86 -7.91
CA ASP A 175 -24.18 21.89 -8.75
C ASP A 175 -23.97 23.34 -8.25
N ARG A 176 -23.10 23.56 -7.26
CA ARG A 176 -22.75 24.89 -6.75
C ARG A 176 -21.53 25.48 -7.45
N ILE A 177 -21.55 26.79 -7.72
CA ILE A 177 -20.55 27.45 -8.57
C ILE A 177 -20.20 28.87 -8.11
N LEU A 178 -19.12 29.41 -8.67
CA LEU A 178 -18.88 30.85 -8.68
C LEU A 178 -19.72 31.49 -9.79
N THR A 179 -20.53 32.49 -9.44
CA THR A 179 -21.34 33.26 -10.40
C THR A 179 -20.83 34.70 -10.48
N GLY A 180 -20.96 35.33 -11.65
CA GLY A 180 -20.32 36.63 -11.89
C GLY A 180 -18.81 36.50 -12.08
N SER A 181 -18.23 37.44 -12.81
CA SER A 181 -16.77 37.49 -13.00
C SER A 181 -16.06 37.96 -11.72
N GLY A 182 -14.77 37.70 -11.56
CA GLY A 182 -14.01 38.12 -10.35
C GLY A 182 -12.60 37.57 -10.25
N PHE A 183 -11.96 37.84 -9.11
CA PHE A 183 -10.59 37.41 -8.79
C PHE A 183 -10.59 36.43 -7.63
N VAL A 184 -9.85 35.33 -7.73
CA VAL A 184 -9.70 34.31 -6.70
C VAL A 184 -8.22 34.10 -6.37
N ASP A 185 -7.84 34.37 -5.12
CA ASP A 185 -6.51 34.14 -4.54
C ASP A 185 -6.53 32.86 -3.70
N PHE A 186 -5.79 31.83 -4.12
CA PHE A 186 -5.85 30.53 -3.45
C PHE A 186 -5.02 30.45 -2.18
N ARG A 187 -3.96 31.26 -2.05
CA ARG A 187 -3.11 31.27 -0.83
C ARG A 187 -2.66 29.87 -0.36
N ASN A 188 -2.32 28.98 -1.31
CA ASN A 188 -1.96 27.55 -1.11
C ASN A 188 -3.12 26.60 -0.72
N HIS A 189 -4.36 27.01 -0.94
CA HIS A 189 -5.53 26.14 -0.82
C HIS A 189 -6.00 25.62 -2.17
N SER A 190 -6.97 24.72 -2.15
CA SER A 190 -7.61 24.13 -3.33
C SER A 190 -9.07 24.59 -3.49
N LEU A 191 -9.60 24.45 -4.70
CA LEU A 191 -11.01 24.64 -5.01
C LEU A 191 -11.53 23.42 -5.78
N THR A 192 -12.64 22.84 -5.33
CA THR A 192 -13.25 21.67 -5.99
C THR A 192 -14.66 21.98 -6.47
N PHE A 193 -14.89 21.78 -7.78
CA PHE A 193 -16.22 21.75 -8.39
C PHE A 193 -16.77 20.32 -8.42
N ARG A 194 -18.05 20.16 -8.11
CA ARG A 194 -18.77 18.88 -8.15
C ARG A 194 -20.17 19.08 -8.68
N SER A 195 -20.66 18.10 -9.41
CA SER A 195 -22.01 18.08 -9.95
C SER A 195 -22.43 16.66 -10.29
N LYS A 196 -23.74 16.41 -10.18
CA LYS A 196 -24.33 15.17 -10.70
C LYS A 196 -24.59 15.24 -12.21
N ASN A 197 -24.48 16.43 -12.81
CA ASN A 197 -24.72 16.73 -14.21
C ASN A 197 -23.52 17.50 -14.81
N ASP A 198 -23.65 17.97 -16.05
CA ASP A 198 -22.67 18.87 -16.66
C ASP A 198 -22.76 20.27 -16.02
N LEU A 199 -21.65 20.79 -15.51
CA LEU A 199 -21.57 22.16 -15.01
C LEU A 199 -21.43 23.14 -16.17
N THR A 200 -22.16 24.25 -16.14
CA THR A 200 -22.02 25.34 -17.12
C THR A 200 -21.49 26.60 -16.44
N LEU A 201 -20.26 26.99 -16.80
CA LEU A 201 -19.57 28.15 -16.24
C LEU A 201 -19.43 29.21 -17.32
N THR A 202 -20.13 30.33 -17.17
CA THR A 202 -20.23 31.37 -18.21
C THR A 202 -19.43 32.64 -17.90
N HIS A 203 -18.92 32.76 -16.68
CA HIS A 203 -18.28 33.97 -16.18
C HIS A 203 -16.77 33.89 -16.27
N SER A 204 -16.12 35.06 -16.31
CA SER A 204 -14.66 35.14 -16.43
C SER A 204 -14.02 35.26 -15.05
N ILE A 205 -13.09 34.38 -14.73
CA ILE A 205 -12.45 34.33 -13.41
C ILE A 205 -10.95 34.45 -13.56
N PHE A 206 -10.33 35.27 -12.72
CA PHE A 206 -8.89 35.34 -12.56
C PHE A 206 -8.48 34.45 -11.39
N TRP A 207 -7.68 33.42 -11.67
CA TRP A 207 -7.13 32.46 -10.71
C TRP A 207 -5.68 32.83 -10.40
N GLN A 208 -5.38 33.15 -9.14
CA GLN A 208 -4.03 33.51 -8.70
C GLN A 208 -3.45 32.40 -7.81
N GLY A 209 -2.34 31.81 -8.25
CA GLY A 209 -1.55 30.85 -7.47
C GLY A 209 -2.33 29.60 -7.06
N ALA A 210 -3.13 29.04 -7.97
CA ALA A 210 -4.04 27.96 -7.65
C ALA A 210 -3.29 26.65 -7.34
N ALA A 211 -3.27 26.23 -6.07
CA ALA A 211 -2.57 25.01 -5.70
C ALA A 211 -3.21 23.79 -6.38
N ASP A 212 -4.56 23.72 -6.39
CA ASP A 212 -5.34 22.75 -7.17
C ASP A 212 -6.75 23.30 -7.48
N ILE A 213 -7.13 23.33 -8.77
CA ILE A 213 -8.52 23.48 -9.23
C ILE A 213 -9.00 22.10 -9.69
N ASN A 214 -9.90 21.50 -8.93
CA ASN A 214 -10.38 20.13 -9.16
C ASN A 214 -11.74 20.13 -9.87
N LEU A 215 -11.81 19.50 -11.04
CA LEU A 215 -13.05 19.32 -11.80
C LEU A 215 -13.56 17.87 -11.62
N ASN A 216 -14.46 17.62 -10.67
CA ASN A 216 -14.95 16.25 -10.42
C ASN A 216 -16.18 15.87 -11.26
N SER A 217 -16.49 16.69 -12.28
CA SER A 217 -17.59 16.52 -13.22
C SER A 217 -17.21 17.21 -14.53
N LYS A 218 -17.91 16.91 -15.63
CA LYS A 218 -17.76 17.66 -16.87
C LYS A 218 -18.11 19.14 -16.69
N VAL A 219 -17.28 20.03 -17.22
CA VAL A 219 -17.45 21.48 -17.16
C VAL A 219 -17.51 22.06 -18.57
N SER A 220 -18.61 22.72 -18.92
CA SER A 220 -18.76 23.55 -20.11
C SER A 220 -18.45 25.00 -19.78
N LEU A 221 -17.39 25.56 -20.36
CA LEU A 221 -16.93 26.92 -20.15
C LEU A 221 -17.22 27.81 -21.37
N SER A 222 -17.81 28.98 -21.14
CA SER A 222 -17.92 30.05 -22.16
C SER A 222 -17.27 31.38 -21.75
N GLY A 223 -16.86 31.51 -20.48
CA GLY A 223 -16.09 32.65 -19.98
C GLY A 223 -14.59 32.53 -20.21
N THR A 224 -13.83 33.57 -19.85
CA THR A 224 -12.36 33.53 -19.84
C THR A 224 -11.83 33.22 -18.45
N TRP A 225 -11.12 32.10 -18.30
CA TRP A 225 -10.36 31.77 -17.10
C TRP A 225 -8.92 32.23 -17.27
N THR A 226 -8.52 33.22 -16.48
CA THR A 226 -7.18 33.81 -16.51
C THR A 226 -6.35 33.23 -15.38
N PHE A 227 -5.13 32.77 -15.66
CA PHE A 227 -4.22 32.17 -14.67
C PHE A 227 -3.01 33.08 -14.42
N GLY A 228 -2.76 33.39 -13.15
CA GLY A 228 -1.60 34.14 -12.67
C GLY A 228 -0.77 33.32 -11.68
N GLY A 229 0.57 33.42 -11.76
CA GLY A 229 1.49 32.60 -10.99
C GLY A 229 1.46 31.12 -11.40
N ASN A 230 1.90 30.23 -10.51
CA ASN A 230 1.85 28.79 -10.75
C ASN A 230 0.47 28.27 -10.35
N SER A 231 -0.25 27.67 -11.28
CA SER A 231 -1.61 27.15 -11.08
C SER A 231 -1.71 25.70 -11.57
N VAL A 232 -2.50 24.89 -10.89
CA VAL A 232 -2.80 23.51 -11.28
C VAL A 232 -4.31 23.37 -11.51
N LEU A 233 -4.68 22.72 -12.61
CA LEU A 233 -6.05 22.29 -12.89
C LEU A 233 -6.05 20.78 -13.14
N ASN A 234 -6.76 20.07 -12.28
CA ASN A 234 -6.90 18.62 -12.33
C ASN A 234 -8.32 18.23 -12.73
N GLY A 235 -8.44 17.45 -13.81
CA GLY A 235 -9.72 16.99 -14.33
C GLY A 235 -10.24 15.70 -13.70
N HIS A 236 -9.42 14.91 -12.99
CA HIS A 236 -9.81 13.57 -12.52
C HIS A 236 -10.49 12.70 -13.61
N GLY A 237 -10.01 12.78 -14.84
CA GLY A 237 -10.53 12.09 -16.03
C GLY A 237 -11.74 12.77 -16.70
N ASN A 238 -12.20 13.92 -16.20
CA ASN A 238 -13.37 14.64 -16.73
C ASN A 238 -13.04 15.55 -17.93
N VAL A 239 -14.10 16.05 -18.56
CA VAL A 239 -14.03 16.93 -19.74
C VAL A 239 -14.16 18.40 -19.33
N LEU A 240 -13.20 19.22 -19.76
CA LEU A 240 -13.32 20.68 -19.82
C LEU A 240 -13.66 21.09 -21.26
N ASP A 241 -14.93 21.41 -21.48
CA ASP A 241 -15.51 21.72 -22.79
C ASP A 241 -15.53 23.23 -23.04
N LEU A 242 -14.68 23.69 -23.97
CA LEU A 242 -14.52 25.08 -24.38
C LEU A 242 -15.32 25.43 -25.66
N THR A 243 -16.10 24.49 -26.21
CA THR A 243 -16.79 24.64 -27.51
C THR A 243 -17.73 25.85 -27.60
N ASN A 244 -18.20 26.35 -26.46
CA ASN A 244 -19.07 27.51 -26.34
C ASN A 244 -18.31 28.84 -26.22
N GLY A 245 -17.04 28.88 -26.65
CA GLY A 245 -16.20 30.09 -26.64
C GLY A 245 -15.39 30.29 -25.35
N GLY A 246 -15.27 29.25 -24.52
CA GLY A 246 -14.46 29.29 -23.32
C GLY A 246 -12.99 29.55 -23.64
N THR A 247 -12.32 30.34 -22.80
CA THR A 247 -10.90 30.69 -23.01
C THR A 247 -10.09 30.40 -21.76
N LEU A 248 -8.97 29.70 -21.91
CA LEU A 248 -7.92 29.61 -20.89
C LEU A 248 -6.83 30.62 -21.26
N TYR A 249 -6.64 31.64 -20.43
CA TYR A 249 -5.67 32.72 -20.64
C TYR A 249 -4.55 32.63 -19.61
N ILE A 250 -3.30 32.52 -20.04
CA ILE A 250 -2.14 32.34 -19.16
C ILE A 250 -1.34 33.64 -19.17
N ASN A 251 -1.23 34.29 -18.00
CA ASN A 251 -0.53 35.56 -17.87
C ASN A 251 0.99 35.43 -18.06
N LYS A 252 1.63 36.59 -18.21
CA LYS A 252 3.09 36.72 -18.20
C LYS A 252 3.67 36.12 -16.92
N ASN A 253 4.72 35.31 -17.06
CA ASN A 253 5.40 34.56 -15.99
C ASN A 253 4.48 33.61 -15.19
N ALA A 254 3.32 33.26 -15.72
CA ALA A 254 2.44 32.28 -15.11
C ALA A 254 2.63 30.91 -15.77
N SER A 255 2.46 29.84 -14.99
CA SER A 255 2.47 28.47 -15.45
C SER A 255 1.16 27.78 -15.08
N LEU A 256 0.53 27.09 -16.03
CA LEU A 256 -0.64 26.25 -15.78
C LEU A 256 -0.30 24.77 -15.99
N SER A 257 -0.38 23.96 -14.94
CA SER A 257 -0.29 22.52 -15.04
C SER A 257 -1.69 21.94 -15.28
N LEU A 258 -1.87 21.21 -16.37
CA LEU A 258 -3.09 20.46 -16.68
C LEU A 258 -2.83 18.99 -16.42
N THR A 259 -3.64 18.37 -15.57
CA THR A 259 -3.51 16.94 -15.24
C THR A 259 -4.83 16.20 -15.37
N ASP A 260 -4.80 15.00 -15.95
CA ASP A 260 -5.93 14.07 -15.98
C ASP A 260 -7.23 14.72 -16.49
N VAL A 261 -7.17 15.41 -17.63
CA VAL A 261 -8.32 16.18 -18.16
C VAL A 261 -8.40 16.06 -19.69
N VAL A 262 -9.64 16.00 -20.21
CA VAL A 262 -9.90 16.15 -21.64
C VAL A 262 -10.29 17.60 -21.92
N VAL A 263 -9.41 18.36 -22.58
CA VAL A 263 -9.69 19.74 -23.02
C VAL A 263 -10.28 19.69 -24.42
N LYS A 264 -11.58 19.95 -24.51
CA LYS A 264 -12.34 19.86 -25.76
C LYS A 264 -12.66 21.23 -26.32
N GLY A 265 -12.67 21.34 -27.65
CA GLY A 265 -13.26 22.49 -28.34
C GLY A 265 -12.25 23.50 -28.86
N LEU A 266 -10.98 23.11 -29.01
CA LEU A 266 -9.93 24.02 -29.49
C LEU A 266 -10.08 24.31 -30.99
N GLY A 267 -9.99 25.58 -31.41
CA GLY A 267 -9.99 25.95 -32.82
C GLY A 267 -10.24 27.44 -33.11
N ILE A 268 -10.28 27.80 -34.40
CA ILE A 268 -10.76 29.13 -34.81
C ILE A 268 -12.27 29.24 -34.53
N ASP A 269 -12.69 30.34 -33.90
CA ASP A 269 -14.07 30.64 -33.45
C ASP A 269 -14.68 29.64 -32.43
N LYS A 270 -13.86 28.78 -31.81
CA LYS A 270 -14.25 27.77 -30.81
C LYS A 270 -13.11 27.62 -29.81
N GLY A 271 -13.38 27.64 -28.50
CA GLY A 271 -12.42 27.32 -27.42
C GLY A 271 -10.96 27.77 -27.58
N TRP A 272 -10.49 28.71 -26.76
CA TRP A 272 -9.13 29.25 -26.93
C TRP A 272 -8.17 28.90 -25.79
N LEU A 273 -6.91 28.67 -26.18
CA LEU A 273 -5.75 28.63 -25.29
C LEU A 273 -4.86 29.83 -25.64
N VAL A 274 -4.81 30.82 -24.75
CA VAL A 274 -4.17 32.11 -25.01
C VAL A 274 -3.02 32.33 -24.03
N PHE A 275 -1.86 32.66 -24.57
CA PHE A 275 -0.67 32.98 -23.79
C PHE A 275 -0.41 34.49 -23.91
N GLN A 276 -0.11 35.16 -22.80
CA GLN A 276 0.13 36.59 -22.83
C GLN A 276 1.47 36.95 -23.49
N ASP A 277 2.54 36.20 -23.18
CA ASP A 277 3.84 36.31 -23.86
C ASP A 277 4.65 34.99 -23.79
N HIS A 278 5.90 35.02 -24.27
CA HIS A 278 6.80 33.85 -24.32
C HIS A 278 7.14 33.24 -22.95
N SER A 279 6.88 33.96 -21.84
CA SER A 279 7.10 33.46 -20.47
C SER A 279 5.89 32.74 -19.90
N SER A 280 4.74 32.80 -20.58
CA SER A 280 3.54 32.04 -20.24
C SER A 280 3.73 30.58 -20.62
N THR A 281 3.54 29.66 -19.67
CA THR A 281 3.77 28.23 -19.90
C THR A 281 2.58 27.36 -19.51
N ILE A 282 2.45 26.21 -20.19
CA ILE A 282 1.58 25.11 -19.79
C ILE A 282 2.40 23.84 -19.70
N SER A 283 2.20 23.07 -18.65
CA SER A 283 2.70 21.70 -18.50
C SER A 283 1.52 20.73 -18.53
N VAL A 284 1.66 19.57 -19.17
CA VAL A 284 0.57 18.60 -19.31
C VAL A 284 1.00 17.17 -18.98
N SER A 285 0.14 16.45 -18.26
CA SER A 285 0.31 15.05 -17.92
C SER A 285 -1.04 14.33 -17.83
N ASN A 286 -1.20 13.22 -18.54
CA ASN A 286 -2.48 12.52 -18.74
C ASN A 286 -3.58 13.43 -19.33
N VAL A 287 -3.26 14.19 -20.37
CA VAL A 287 -4.18 15.18 -20.98
C VAL A 287 -4.50 14.85 -22.42
N THR A 288 -5.76 15.00 -22.80
CA THR A 288 -6.21 14.91 -24.19
C THR A 288 -6.67 16.28 -24.68
N PHE A 289 -6.05 16.80 -25.74
CA PHE A 289 -6.50 17.99 -26.45
C PHE A 289 -7.34 17.60 -27.66
N GLU A 290 -8.61 17.97 -27.68
CA GLU A 290 -9.52 17.69 -28.80
C GLU A 290 -9.83 18.95 -29.62
N LEU A 291 -9.39 18.97 -30.87
CA LEU A 291 -9.66 20.05 -31.81
C LEU A 291 -11.08 19.93 -32.39
N GLU A 292 -11.72 21.07 -32.61
CA GLU A 292 -12.98 21.20 -33.36
C GLU A 292 -12.83 22.05 -34.64
N ASN A 293 -11.70 22.75 -34.79
CA ASN A 293 -11.31 23.47 -35.99
C ASN A 293 -9.78 23.65 -36.00
N ARG A 294 -9.21 24.21 -37.08
CA ARG A 294 -7.78 24.59 -37.12
C ARG A 294 -7.43 25.46 -35.91
N PHE A 295 -6.31 25.17 -35.26
CA PHE A 295 -5.90 25.87 -34.05
C PHE A 295 -4.45 26.35 -34.18
N THR A 296 -4.17 27.60 -33.83
CA THR A 296 -2.83 28.17 -33.91
C THR A 296 -2.40 28.67 -32.54
N THR A 297 -1.30 28.11 -32.03
CA THR A 297 -0.60 28.61 -30.85
C THR A 297 0.42 29.65 -31.33
N THR A 298 0.12 30.92 -31.11
CA THR A 298 0.88 32.04 -31.68
C THR A 298 2.07 32.47 -30.82
N ILE A 299 2.02 32.23 -29.51
CA ILE A 299 3.05 32.60 -28.54
C ILE A 299 2.98 31.69 -27.30
N GLY A 300 4.04 31.64 -26.49
CA GLY A 300 4.07 30.90 -25.23
C GLY A 300 4.60 29.46 -25.37
N LYS A 301 4.61 28.70 -24.28
CA LYS A 301 5.23 27.37 -24.26
C LYS A 301 4.28 26.29 -23.74
N ILE A 302 4.26 25.15 -24.42
CA ILE A 302 3.54 23.95 -24.01
C ILE A 302 4.56 22.84 -23.79
N TYR A 303 4.58 22.25 -22.59
CA TYR A 303 5.44 21.14 -22.19
C TYR A 303 4.59 19.90 -21.97
N ILE A 304 4.95 18.80 -22.64
CA ILE A 304 4.37 17.48 -22.43
C ILE A 304 5.33 16.69 -21.54
N GLU A 305 4.97 16.53 -20.27
CA GLU A 305 5.79 15.93 -19.21
C GLU A 305 5.24 14.56 -18.72
N GLY A 306 4.06 14.17 -19.21
CA GLY A 306 3.46 12.84 -19.03
C GLY A 306 2.61 12.47 -20.24
N PRO A 307 1.97 11.28 -20.25
CA PRO A 307 1.20 10.81 -21.41
C PRO A 307 0.19 11.85 -21.89
N ALA A 308 0.18 12.17 -23.18
CA ALA A 308 -0.79 13.11 -23.74
C ALA A 308 -1.17 12.74 -25.16
N THR A 309 -2.36 13.17 -25.56
CA THR A 309 -2.92 12.91 -26.88
C THR A 309 -3.46 14.19 -27.50
N ALA A 310 -3.09 14.48 -28.74
CA ALA A 310 -3.69 15.51 -29.57
C ALA A 310 -4.66 14.85 -30.57
N VAL A 311 -5.97 15.00 -30.34
CA VAL A 311 -7.03 14.54 -31.25
C VAL A 311 -7.26 15.64 -32.30
N VAL A 312 -6.57 15.53 -33.44
CA VAL A 312 -6.50 16.57 -34.47
C VAL A 312 -7.61 16.46 -35.53
N LYS A 313 -8.23 15.29 -35.69
CA LYS A 313 -9.25 15.02 -36.73
C LYS A 313 -8.71 15.38 -38.13
N ASN A 314 -9.35 16.33 -38.80
CA ASN A 314 -8.96 16.87 -40.12
C ASN A 314 -8.44 18.31 -40.05
N TYR A 315 -7.97 18.74 -38.88
CA TYR A 315 -7.56 20.11 -38.59
C TYR A 315 -6.10 20.17 -38.16
N ASP A 316 -5.41 21.22 -38.61
CA ASP A 316 -4.03 21.44 -38.19
C ASP A 316 -3.96 22.17 -36.85
N TRP A 317 -3.02 21.74 -36.01
CA TRP A 317 -2.55 22.47 -34.84
C TRP A 317 -1.20 23.13 -35.18
N THR A 318 -1.21 24.43 -35.47
CA THR A 318 -0.01 25.19 -35.88
C THR A 318 0.67 25.88 -34.70
N PHE A 319 2.00 25.84 -34.65
CA PHE A 319 2.86 26.61 -33.74
C PHE A 319 3.65 27.64 -34.56
N ASP A 320 3.36 28.93 -34.36
CA ASP A 320 4.03 30.06 -35.05
C ASP A 320 5.40 30.41 -34.42
N ASP A 321 6.17 31.31 -35.04
CA ASP A 321 7.57 31.67 -34.72
C ASP A 321 7.88 31.98 -33.24
N TYR A 322 6.86 32.29 -32.45
CA TYR A 322 6.95 32.75 -31.07
C TYR A 322 6.39 31.75 -30.04
N SER A 323 5.92 30.58 -30.47
CA SER A 323 5.44 29.52 -29.58
C SER A 323 6.33 28.27 -29.61
N THR A 324 6.31 27.48 -28.55
CA THR A 324 7.07 26.23 -28.50
C THR A 324 6.23 25.08 -27.94
N LEU A 325 6.29 23.92 -28.58
CA LEU A 325 5.86 22.64 -28.06
C LEU A 325 7.09 21.82 -27.69
N SER A 326 7.20 21.41 -26.43
CA SER A 326 8.27 20.53 -25.96
C SER A 326 7.72 19.22 -25.41
N VAL A 327 8.34 18.09 -25.73
CA VAL A 327 7.92 16.74 -25.28
C VAL A 327 9.10 16.11 -24.55
N ASP A 328 8.94 15.72 -23.28
CA ASP A 328 10.02 15.30 -22.40
C ASP A 328 9.91 13.82 -21.99
N GLY A 329 10.73 12.95 -22.58
CA GLY A 329 10.84 11.52 -22.21
C GLY A 329 9.60 10.65 -22.45
N ILE A 330 8.59 11.15 -23.16
CA ILE A 330 7.31 10.48 -23.44
C ILE A 330 6.86 10.71 -24.89
N THR A 331 5.83 9.99 -25.33
CA THR A 331 5.20 10.24 -26.64
C THR A 331 3.96 11.13 -26.50
N LEU A 332 3.92 12.24 -27.24
CA LEU A 332 2.69 12.94 -27.58
C LEU A 332 2.03 12.20 -28.74
N TRP A 333 0.89 11.57 -28.49
CA TRP A 333 0.17 10.80 -29.49
C TRP A 333 -0.68 11.71 -30.36
N LYS A 334 -0.51 11.62 -31.68
CA LYS A 334 -1.44 12.23 -32.64
C LYS A 334 -2.54 11.23 -32.95
N ASP A 335 -3.80 11.62 -32.73
CA ASP A 335 -4.98 10.80 -32.99
C ASP A 335 -5.95 11.55 -33.94
N TYR A 336 -6.53 10.84 -34.90
CA TYR A 336 -7.53 11.38 -35.81
C TYR A 336 -8.97 11.26 -35.26
N GLY A 337 -9.14 10.61 -34.11
CA GLY A 337 -10.44 10.33 -33.51
C GLY A 337 -11.29 9.43 -34.42
N SER A 338 -12.60 9.69 -34.49
CA SER A 338 -13.51 8.96 -35.38
C SER A 338 -13.46 9.41 -36.85
N TYR A 339 -12.54 10.31 -37.21
CA TYR A 339 -12.36 10.81 -38.57
C TYR A 339 -11.42 9.89 -39.37
N ALA A 340 -11.91 9.26 -40.43
CA ALA A 340 -11.14 8.42 -41.35
C ALA A 340 -11.28 8.92 -42.80
N GLY A 341 -10.75 10.12 -43.07
CA GLY A 341 -10.84 10.79 -44.37
C GLY A 341 -9.47 11.08 -45.00
N LEU A 342 -9.46 11.46 -46.29
CA LEU A 342 -8.24 11.69 -47.08
C LEU A 342 -7.40 12.92 -46.66
N ASN A 343 -7.92 13.77 -45.78
CA ASN A 343 -7.27 15.00 -45.30
C ASN A 343 -7.09 14.93 -43.79
N GLU A 344 -6.10 14.15 -43.35
CA GLU A 344 -5.71 14.04 -41.94
C GLU A 344 -5.07 15.36 -41.46
N GLY A 345 -5.46 15.83 -40.28
CA GLY A 345 -4.86 17.01 -39.66
C GLY A 345 -3.46 16.72 -39.11
N ASN A 346 -2.60 17.73 -39.04
CA ASN A 346 -1.24 17.61 -38.52
C ASN A 346 -0.92 18.60 -37.39
N ILE A 347 0.14 18.30 -36.63
CA ILE A 347 0.79 19.30 -35.79
C ILE A 347 1.83 19.97 -36.69
N VAL A 348 1.75 21.29 -36.87
CA VAL A 348 2.54 22.04 -37.85
C VAL A 348 3.39 23.07 -37.14
N PHE A 349 4.66 23.18 -37.50
CA PHE A 349 5.59 24.17 -36.93
C PHE A 349 6.01 25.16 -38.01
N SER A 350 5.90 26.47 -37.75
CA SER A 350 6.37 27.49 -38.69
C SER A 350 7.89 27.45 -38.87
N ASP A 351 8.61 27.10 -37.81
CA ASP A 351 10.04 26.83 -37.76
C ASP A 351 10.24 25.67 -36.79
N ILE A 352 10.45 24.46 -37.32
CA ILE A 352 10.52 23.24 -36.50
C ILE A 352 11.64 23.30 -35.45
N GLU A 353 12.76 23.97 -35.73
CA GLU A 353 13.88 24.07 -34.79
C GLU A 353 13.58 25.02 -33.62
N LYS A 354 12.81 26.09 -33.88
CA LYS A 354 12.41 27.02 -32.82
C LYS A 354 11.19 26.54 -32.05
N ASN A 355 10.24 25.94 -32.76
CA ASN A 355 8.91 25.67 -32.24
C ASN A 355 8.74 24.25 -31.70
N LYS A 356 9.59 23.27 -32.07
CA LYS A 356 9.52 21.87 -31.59
C LYS A 356 10.75 21.52 -30.76
N GLY A 357 10.55 21.10 -29.51
CA GLY A 357 11.62 20.63 -28.62
C GLY A 357 11.37 19.21 -28.14
N LEU A 358 12.10 18.22 -28.66
CA LEU A 358 12.06 16.87 -28.10
C LEU A 358 13.17 16.74 -27.06
N ILE A 359 12.79 16.57 -25.80
CA ILE A 359 13.68 16.54 -24.62
C ILE A 359 13.67 15.12 -24.07
N SER A 360 14.80 14.64 -23.55
CA SER A 360 14.95 13.33 -22.89
C SER A 360 14.37 12.11 -23.65
N GLY A 361 14.32 12.14 -24.99
CA GLY A 361 13.76 11.05 -25.80
C GLY A 361 12.26 11.17 -26.09
N GLY A 362 11.66 12.35 -25.91
CA GLY A 362 10.26 12.59 -26.26
C GLY A 362 9.99 12.45 -27.76
N GLU A 363 8.78 12.04 -28.13
CA GLU A 363 8.37 11.80 -29.52
C GLU A 363 6.99 12.43 -29.82
N ILE A 364 6.78 12.88 -31.05
CA ILE A 364 5.43 13.15 -31.60
C ILE A 364 5.16 12.08 -32.66
N SER A 365 4.26 11.14 -32.39
CA SER A 365 4.03 10.02 -33.32
C SER A 365 3.24 10.48 -34.56
N GLY A 366 3.76 10.17 -35.76
CA GLY A 366 3.05 10.35 -37.04
C GLY A 366 3.46 11.53 -37.96
N GLU A 367 4.67 12.10 -37.87
CA GLU A 367 5.23 13.00 -38.91
C GLU A 367 6.29 12.28 -39.76
N ILE A 368 6.06 12.15 -41.08
CA ILE A 368 7.12 11.83 -42.06
C ILE A 368 7.09 12.93 -43.11
N SER A 369 8.21 13.63 -43.33
CA SER A 369 8.41 14.55 -44.46
C SER A 369 9.89 14.58 -44.84
N ASP A 370 10.19 14.18 -46.07
CA ASP A 370 11.49 14.20 -46.73
C ASP A 370 11.98 15.64 -47.00
N ASP A 371 13.08 16.10 -46.37
CA ASP A 371 13.99 17.11 -46.95
C ASP A 371 15.33 17.20 -46.17
N TYR A 372 16.39 17.61 -46.88
CA TYR A 372 17.80 17.82 -46.47
C TYR A 372 18.11 17.89 -44.96
N ILE A 373 19.05 17.07 -44.48
CA ILE A 373 19.47 17.08 -43.07
C ILE A 373 20.65 18.03 -42.88
N ILE A 374 20.34 19.28 -42.54
CA ILE A 374 21.33 20.37 -42.41
C ILE A 374 21.63 20.71 -40.95
N ASN A 375 20.84 20.20 -39.99
CA ASN A 375 21.11 20.30 -38.56
C ASN A 375 20.50 19.07 -37.86
N ASN A 376 21.33 18.12 -37.42
CA ASN A 376 20.88 17.09 -36.51
C ASN A 376 21.59 17.22 -35.16
N SER A 377 20.95 16.75 -34.09
CA SER A 377 21.65 16.44 -32.87
C SER A 377 21.11 15.11 -32.34
N ASN A 378 21.94 14.04 -32.35
CA ASN A 378 21.59 12.65 -31.98
C ASN A 378 20.92 11.75 -33.06
N ALA A 379 21.33 11.80 -34.33
CA ALA A 379 20.75 10.93 -35.39
C ALA A 379 21.75 9.92 -35.99
N ILE A 380 21.29 8.69 -36.31
CA ILE A 380 21.96 7.79 -37.28
C ILE A 380 21.45 8.15 -38.68
N ILE A 381 22.30 8.68 -39.55
CA ILE A 381 21.94 9.13 -40.91
C ILE A 381 22.60 8.25 -41.97
N THR A 382 21.81 7.80 -42.95
CA THR A 382 22.28 7.30 -44.25
C THR A 382 21.73 8.23 -45.33
N ASN A 383 22.60 8.92 -46.08
CA ASN A 383 22.21 9.90 -47.10
C ASN A 383 23.27 9.96 -48.21
N ASP A 384 22.89 10.40 -49.41
CA ASP A 384 23.76 10.48 -50.60
C ASP A 384 24.12 11.95 -50.97
N ARG A 385 23.84 12.95 -50.11
CA ARG A 385 24.07 14.40 -50.34
C ARG A 385 24.50 15.20 -49.09
N GLU A 386 25.36 16.23 -49.27
CA GLU A 386 26.12 17.03 -48.26
C GLU A 386 25.52 17.13 -46.83
N ILE A 387 26.36 16.90 -45.82
CA ILE A 387 26.00 16.89 -44.38
C ILE A 387 26.88 17.90 -43.59
N GLY A 388 26.27 18.82 -42.85
CA GLY A 388 27.00 19.79 -42.00
C GLY A 388 26.23 20.27 -40.76
N TYR A 389 26.92 20.92 -39.81
CA TYR A 389 26.38 21.48 -38.55
C TYR A 389 25.72 20.48 -37.59
N ASN A 390 26.23 19.25 -37.56
CA ASN A 390 25.64 18.16 -36.80
C ASN A 390 26.27 18.02 -35.44
N SER A 391 25.50 17.62 -34.43
CA SER A 391 26.07 17.16 -33.16
C SER A 391 25.62 15.74 -32.78
N ASP A 392 26.47 14.95 -32.14
CA ASP A 392 26.12 13.60 -31.62
C ASP A 392 25.54 12.59 -32.65
N ALA A 393 25.93 12.70 -33.93
CA ALA A 393 25.34 11.91 -35.03
C ALA A 393 26.23 10.77 -35.57
N ILE A 394 25.68 9.60 -35.92
CA ILE A 394 26.41 8.55 -36.68
C ILE A 394 26.09 8.73 -38.16
N VAL A 395 27.08 9.04 -39.00
CA VAL A 395 26.86 9.46 -40.41
C VAL A 395 27.50 8.49 -41.39
N TRP A 396 26.71 7.98 -42.36
CA TRP A 396 27.16 7.20 -43.51
C TRP A 396 26.79 7.94 -44.81
N HIS A 397 27.78 8.26 -45.66
CA HIS A 397 27.60 9.24 -46.73
C HIS A 397 28.64 9.12 -47.87
N ASP A 398 28.25 9.48 -49.11
CA ASP A 398 29.07 9.37 -50.34
C ASP A 398 29.69 10.72 -50.84
N ASP A 399 29.41 11.85 -50.19
CA ASP A 399 29.89 13.22 -50.54
C ASP A 399 30.41 14.04 -49.30
N GLN A 400 30.62 15.36 -49.37
CA GLN A 400 31.38 16.15 -48.37
C GLN A 400 30.76 16.24 -46.95
N ILE A 401 31.61 16.26 -45.89
CA ILE A 401 31.21 16.42 -44.47
C ILE A 401 32.00 17.58 -43.81
N ARG A 402 31.31 18.58 -43.22
CA ARG A 402 31.94 19.78 -42.58
C ARG A 402 31.26 20.22 -41.27
N TRP A 403 32.03 20.78 -40.34
CA TRP A 403 31.54 21.51 -39.15
C TRP A 403 30.63 20.71 -38.19
N ASN A 404 31.07 19.54 -37.72
CA ASN A 404 30.26 18.68 -36.83
C ASN A 404 30.87 18.57 -35.42
N SER A 405 30.06 18.35 -34.38
CA SER A 405 30.44 18.24 -32.97
C SER A 405 29.89 16.97 -32.29
N ASN A 406 30.67 15.93 -31.99
CA ASN A 406 30.22 14.63 -31.42
C ASN A 406 29.75 13.57 -32.44
N ALA A 407 30.09 13.68 -33.74
CA ALA A 407 29.66 12.70 -34.75
C ALA A 407 30.56 11.44 -34.88
N ILE A 408 30.03 10.25 -35.19
CA ILE A 408 30.81 9.06 -35.61
C ILE A 408 30.73 8.93 -37.14
N ILE A 409 31.88 8.95 -37.85
CA ILE A 409 31.92 8.99 -39.33
C ILE A 409 32.61 7.72 -39.88
N SER A 410 31.95 7.00 -40.81
CA SER A 410 32.51 5.85 -41.56
C SER A 410 32.39 6.10 -43.07
N LEU A 411 33.49 5.98 -43.83
CA LEU A 411 33.54 6.19 -45.29
C LEU A 411 34.09 4.95 -46.01
N ASP A 412 33.70 4.76 -47.28
CA ASP A 412 34.22 3.71 -48.15
C ASP A 412 35.56 4.13 -48.83
N ALA A 413 36.38 3.15 -49.22
CA ALA A 413 37.86 3.23 -49.32
C ALA A 413 38.51 4.22 -50.35
N ASP A 414 37.79 5.14 -51.00
CA ASP A 414 38.33 5.93 -52.12
C ASP A 414 38.13 7.46 -52.10
N GLN A 415 37.69 8.09 -51.00
CA GLN A 415 37.26 9.51 -51.00
C GLN A 415 37.99 10.42 -49.97
N SER A 416 39.33 10.51 -50.07
CA SER A 416 40.21 11.10 -49.05
C SER A 416 40.36 12.64 -48.98
N ALA A 417 39.39 13.44 -49.49
CA ALA A 417 39.50 14.92 -49.50
C ALA A 417 38.39 15.66 -48.71
N LEU A 418 37.50 14.92 -48.05
CA LEU A 418 36.13 15.37 -47.78
C LEU A 418 35.76 15.65 -46.31
N ILE A 419 36.69 15.54 -45.35
CA ILE A 419 36.43 15.83 -43.92
C ILE A 419 37.26 17.04 -43.45
N ARG A 420 36.61 18.13 -43.02
CA ARG A 420 37.29 19.32 -42.45
C ARG A 420 36.51 19.93 -41.27
N ALA A 421 37.24 20.33 -40.23
CA ALA A 421 36.79 21.12 -39.06
C ALA A 421 35.66 20.48 -38.23
N ASN A 422 35.96 19.42 -37.47
CA ASN A 422 35.01 18.78 -36.55
C ASN A 422 35.51 18.84 -35.09
N SER A 423 34.59 18.89 -34.14
CA SER A 423 34.85 18.83 -32.70
C SER A 423 34.19 17.56 -32.12
N ASN A 424 34.71 16.97 -31.05
CA ASN A 424 34.15 15.81 -30.35
C ASN A 424 33.80 14.52 -31.15
N ALA A 425 34.16 14.38 -32.43
CA ALA A 425 33.80 13.23 -33.28
C ALA A 425 34.68 11.98 -33.04
N ILE A 426 34.19 10.77 -33.37
CA ILE A 426 35.00 9.53 -33.53
C ILE A 426 35.20 9.29 -35.04
N ILE A 427 36.45 9.33 -35.52
CA ILE A 427 36.78 9.22 -36.95
C ILE A 427 37.69 8.01 -37.18
N THR A 428 37.33 7.15 -38.14
CA THR A 428 38.19 6.07 -38.68
C THR A 428 38.43 6.32 -40.18
N ASN A 429 39.68 6.56 -40.60
CA ASN A 429 40.03 6.84 -42.00
C ASN A 429 41.48 6.41 -42.30
N ASP A 430 41.78 6.08 -43.56
CA ASP A 430 43.07 5.54 -44.03
C ASP A 430 43.99 6.62 -44.67
N ARG A 431 43.66 7.93 -44.60
CA ARG A 431 44.49 9.08 -45.07
C ARG A 431 44.27 10.42 -44.30
N GLU A 432 45.32 11.28 -44.23
CA GLU A 432 45.55 12.49 -43.39
C GLU A 432 44.34 13.18 -42.68
N ILE A 433 44.44 13.39 -41.34
CA ILE A 433 43.45 14.10 -40.49
C ILE A 433 44.06 15.34 -39.78
N GLY A 434 43.34 16.47 -39.73
CA GLY A 434 43.73 17.64 -38.93
C GLY A 434 42.62 18.65 -38.55
N TYR A 435 42.93 19.55 -37.60
CA TYR A 435 42.06 20.60 -37.03
C TYR A 435 40.88 20.11 -36.16
N ASN A 436 41.09 19.12 -35.30
CA ASN A 436 40.04 18.64 -34.38
C ASN A 436 40.25 19.14 -32.94
N SER A 437 39.15 19.33 -32.21
CA SER A 437 39.16 19.64 -30.78
C SER A 437 38.29 18.66 -29.98
N ASP A 438 38.79 18.18 -28.84
CA ASP A 438 38.05 17.30 -27.90
C ASP A 438 37.54 15.95 -28.49
N ALA A 439 38.20 15.44 -29.55
CA ALA A 439 37.82 14.23 -30.31
C ALA A 439 38.67 12.97 -30.00
N ILE A 440 38.20 11.76 -30.34
CA ILE A 440 38.98 10.50 -30.30
C ILE A 440 39.33 10.08 -31.75
N VAL A 441 40.63 10.06 -32.10
CA VAL A 441 41.12 9.89 -33.47
C VAL A 441 41.99 8.64 -33.59
N TRP A 442 41.67 7.73 -34.53
CA TRP A 442 42.47 6.54 -34.87
C TRP A 442 42.88 6.55 -36.35
N HIS A 443 44.15 6.31 -36.67
CA HIS A 443 44.68 6.37 -38.05
C HIS A 443 45.98 5.55 -38.25
N ASP A 444 46.32 5.25 -39.50
CA ASP A 444 47.57 4.64 -40.01
C ASP A 444 48.56 5.59 -40.78
N ASP A 445 48.33 6.92 -40.81
CA ASP A 445 49.11 7.97 -41.54
C ASP A 445 49.11 9.34 -40.76
N GLN A 446 49.56 10.46 -41.35
CA GLN A 446 49.91 11.71 -40.62
C GLN A 446 48.74 12.42 -39.88
N ILE A 447 49.03 12.91 -38.66
CA ILE A 447 48.09 13.67 -37.79
C ILE A 447 48.68 15.03 -37.36
N ARG A 448 47.95 16.14 -37.65
CA ARG A 448 48.43 17.53 -37.38
C ARG A 448 47.34 18.49 -36.86
N TRP A 449 47.75 19.48 -36.06
CA TRP A 449 46.94 20.64 -35.63
C TRP A 449 45.66 20.32 -34.83
N ASN A 450 45.75 19.41 -33.86
CA ASN A 450 44.64 19.05 -32.97
C ASN A 450 44.82 19.61 -31.54
N SER A 451 43.72 19.88 -30.85
CA SER A 451 43.71 20.38 -29.47
C SER A 451 42.82 19.53 -28.53
N ASN A 452 43.26 19.20 -27.32
CA ASN A 452 42.50 18.39 -26.34
C ASN A 452 41.97 17.00 -26.82
N ALA A 453 42.47 16.47 -27.94
CA ALA A 453 42.01 15.20 -28.52
C ALA A 453 42.78 13.98 -27.98
N ILE A 454 42.17 12.78 -27.95
CA ILE A 454 42.89 11.51 -27.76
C ILE A 454 43.25 10.93 -29.14
N VAL A 455 44.53 10.69 -29.39
CA VAL A 455 45.07 10.38 -30.72
C VAL A 455 45.83 9.05 -30.72
N SER A 456 45.42 8.10 -31.56
CA SER A 456 46.01 6.76 -31.67
C SER A 456 46.54 6.51 -33.09
N LEU A 457 47.81 6.14 -33.24
CA LEU A 457 48.37 5.61 -34.50
C LEU A 457 48.67 4.12 -34.38
N ASP A 458 48.74 3.40 -35.51
CA ASP A 458 49.32 2.05 -35.53
C ASP A 458 50.78 2.07 -35.00
N ALA A 459 51.19 1.00 -34.32
CA ALA A 459 52.26 0.99 -33.32
C ALA A 459 53.65 1.46 -33.80
N ASP A 460 53.86 1.56 -35.12
CA ASP A 460 55.15 1.81 -35.74
C ASP A 460 55.32 3.23 -36.36
N GLN A 461 54.33 4.14 -36.23
CA GLN A 461 54.30 5.40 -37.00
C GLN A 461 54.32 6.73 -36.21
N SER A 462 54.78 6.71 -34.95
CA SER A 462 54.76 7.88 -34.04
C SER A 462 55.45 9.17 -34.53
N ALA A 463 56.38 9.09 -35.49
CA ALA A 463 57.12 10.25 -36.03
C ALA A 463 56.28 11.20 -36.91
N LEU A 464 55.06 10.80 -37.25
CA LEU A 464 54.15 11.53 -38.13
C LEU A 464 53.21 12.50 -37.40
N ILE A 465 53.28 12.55 -36.06
CA ILE A 465 52.48 13.44 -35.21
C ILE A 465 53.22 14.78 -35.04
N ARG A 466 52.64 15.89 -35.53
CA ARG A 466 53.27 17.23 -35.41
C ARG A 466 52.26 18.34 -35.10
N ALA A 467 52.68 19.30 -34.28
CA ALA A 467 51.95 20.54 -33.96
C ALA A 467 50.54 20.33 -33.36
N ASN A 468 50.44 19.59 -32.25
CA ASN A 468 49.21 19.41 -31.45
C ASN A 468 49.36 20.06 -30.06
N SER A 469 48.26 20.53 -29.45
CA SER A 469 48.25 21.19 -28.13
C SER A 469 47.31 20.48 -27.15
N ASN A 470 47.78 20.04 -25.97
CA ASN A 470 46.97 19.30 -24.98
C ASN A 470 46.32 17.97 -25.46
N ALA A 471 46.78 17.37 -26.57
CA ALA A 471 46.27 16.07 -27.03
C ALA A 471 46.95 14.89 -26.28
N ILE A 472 46.18 13.87 -25.87
CA ILE A 472 46.68 12.61 -25.30
C ILE A 472 46.94 11.64 -26.44
N VAL A 473 48.20 11.38 -26.80
CA VAL A 473 48.53 10.39 -27.84
C VAL A 473 48.65 8.99 -27.21
N SER A 474 47.72 8.07 -27.47
CA SER A 474 47.75 6.69 -26.97
C SER A 474 47.08 5.71 -27.93
N ALA A 475 47.65 4.51 -28.11
CA ALA A 475 47.15 3.48 -29.01
C ALA A 475 45.83 2.83 -28.50
N ILE A 476 44.68 3.06 -29.15
CA ILE A 476 43.39 2.41 -28.84
C ILE A 476 43.40 0.99 -29.41
N LYS A 477 43.04 0.02 -28.58
CA LYS A 477 43.03 -1.40 -28.97
C LYS A 477 41.59 -1.86 -29.22
N ILE A 478 41.28 -2.26 -30.45
CA ILE A 478 39.95 -2.76 -30.85
C ILE A 478 39.98 -4.29 -30.91
N TYR A 479 38.97 -4.93 -30.31
CA TYR A 479 38.80 -6.38 -30.35
C TYR A 479 37.49 -6.76 -31.04
N ASP A 480 37.59 -7.14 -32.32
CA ASP A 480 36.47 -7.64 -33.13
C ASP A 480 36.14 -9.12 -32.87
N THR A 481 37.07 -9.86 -32.25
CA THR A 481 36.85 -11.23 -31.75
C THR A 481 36.81 -11.23 -30.24
N SER A 482 36.03 -12.14 -29.65
CA SER A 482 35.96 -12.27 -28.19
C SER A 482 37.34 -12.57 -27.61
N GLN A 483 37.75 -11.81 -26.61
CA GLN A 483 39.06 -12.00 -25.97
C GLN A 483 38.98 -12.97 -24.81
N THR A 484 40.05 -13.71 -24.55
CA THR A 484 40.13 -14.59 -23.37
C THR A 484 41.27 -14.15 -22.47
N TYR A 485 40.94 -13.77 -21.24
CA TYR A 485 41.89 -13.38 -20.21
C TYR A 485 42.20 -14.58 -19.30
N ALA A 486 43.30 -15.26 -19.60
CA ALA A 486 43.74 -16.47 -18.88
C ALA A 486 44.68 -16.18 -17.69
N ASN A 487 45.11 -14.93 -17.52
CA ASN A 487 45.93 -14.45 -16.40
C ASN A 487 45.31 -13.17 -15.83
N ASP A 488 45.69 -12.80 -14.61
CA ASP A 488 45.31 -11.51 -14.05
C ASP A 488 45.84 -10.39 -14.96
N THR A 489 44.94 -9.55 -15.44
CA THR A 489 45.23 -8.55 -16.48
C THR A 489 44.64 -7.23 -16.06
N THR A 490 45.46 -6.18 -16.03
CA THR A 490 44.99 -4.79 -15.91
C THR A 490 45.09 -4.13 -17.26
N LEU A 491 44.00 -3.53 -17.72
CA LEU A 491 43.96 -2.75 -18.94
C LEU A 491 43.90 -1.28 -18.60
N GLU A 492 45.04 -0.60 -18.77
CA GLU A 492 45.21 0.84 -18.57
C GLU A 492 45.09 1.63 -19.88
N ASN A 493 44.95 0.94 -21.02
CA ASN A 493 44.76 1.55 -22.33
C ASN A 493 43.27 1.56 -22.72
N LEU A 494 42.88 2.47 -23.60
CA LEU A 494 41.53 2.50 -24.18
C LEU A 494 41.29 1.24 -25.01
N VAL A 495 40.34 0.40 -24.58
CA VAL A 495 40.00 -0.85 -25.24
C VAL A 495 38.52 -0.87 -25.60
N PHE A 496 38.22 -1.19 -26.86
CA PHE A 496 36.86 -1.36 -27.36
C PHE A 496 36.57 -2.83 -27.67
N TYR A 497 35.55 -3.41 -27.04
CA TYR A 497 35.17 -4.81 -27.22
C TYR A 497 33.88 -4.92 -28.02
N LYS A 498 33.97 -5.32 -29.30
CA LYS A 498 32.77 -5.56 -30.12
C LYS A 498 32.16 -6.93 -29.88
N ALA A 499 33.00 -7.95 -29.70
CA ALA A 499 32.56 -9.34 -29.52
C ALA A 499 32.62 -9.82 -28.05
N GLY A 500 32.83 -8.90 -27.11
CA GLY A 500 32.92 -9.18 -25.68
C GLY A 500 34.21 -9.87 -25.28
N PHE A 501 34.19 -10.51 -24.11
CA PHE A 501 35.35 -11.20 -23.56
C PHE A 501 34.97 -12.30 -22.56
N THR A 502 35.92 -13.20 -22.33
CA THR A 502 35.89 -14.22 -21.29
C THR A 502 36.99 -13.95 -20.29
N VAL A 503 36.63 -13.88 -19.00
CA VAL A 503 37.60 -13.92 -17.90
C VAL A 503 37.62 -15.35 -17.39
N ASN A 504 38.77 -16.01 -17.38
CA ASN A 504 38.87 -17.41 -16.95
C ASN A 504 38.71 -17.57 -15.43
N VAL A 505 38.33 -18.77 -14.99
CA VAL A 505 38.16 -19.12 -13.58
C VAL A 505 39.37 -18.71 -12.74
N GLY A 506 39.11 -18.00 -11.65
CA GLY A 506 40.13 -17.54 -10.70
C GLY A 506 41.09 -16.48 -11.23
N LYS A 507 40.73 -15.81 -12.34
CA LYS A 507 41.49 -14.69 -12.92
C LYS A 507 40.71 -13.40 -12.81
N THR A 508 41.45 -12.29 -12.73
CA THR A 508 40.89 -10.94 -12.64
C THR A 508 41.20 -10.14 -13.90
N LEU A 509 40.17 -9.58 -14.52
CA LEU A 509 40.33 -8.50 -15.49
C LEU A 509 40.03 -7.17 -14.80
N THR A 510 41.04 -6.33 -14.59
CA THR A 510 40.85 -4.95 -14.14
C THR A 510 40.68 -4.05 -15.35
N LEU A 511 39.51 -3.43 -15.48
CA LEU A 511 39.11 -2.69 -16.66
C LEU A 511 38.89 -1.21 -16.33
N ASN A 512 39.61 -0.34 -17.04
CA ASN A 512 39.40 1.10 -17.06
C ASN A 512 39.24 1.55 -18.51
N THR A 513 38.04 1.36 -19.07
CA THR A 513 37.74 1.84 -20.41
C THR A 513 36.46 2.68 -20.37
N PRO A 514 36.50 3.94 -20.85
CA PRO A 514 35.30 4.74 -21.04
C PRO A 514 34.51 4.30 -22.28
N LEU A 515 35.03 3.35 -23.06
CA LEU A 515 34.38 2.84 -24.26
C LEU A 515 33.40 1.72 -23.91
N GLU A 516 32.32 1.61 -24.67
CA GLU A 516 31.30 0.59 -24.43
C GLU A 516 31.84 -0.83 -24.66
N VAL A 517 31.36 -1.77 -23.88
CA VAL A 517 31.57 -3.21 -24.06
C VAL A 517 30.31 -3.80 -24.66
N ARG A 518 30.44 -4.43 -25.83
CA ARG A 518 29.37 -5.14 -26.53
C ARG A 518 29.64 -6.65 -26.58
N GLY A 519 28.66 -7.41 -27.05
CA GLY A 519 28.79 -8.85 -27.27
C GLY A 519 28.69 -9.67 -25.97
N LYS A 520 29.22 -10.89 -25.99
CA LYS A 520 29.07 -11.83 -24.87
C LYS A 520 30.14 -11.61 -23.81
N LEU A 521 29.71 -11.33 -22.58
CA LEU A 521 30.58 -11.31 -21.40
C LEU A 521 30.46 -12.66 -20.69
N SER A 522 31.57 -13.40 -20.62
CA SER A 522 31.65 -14.66 -19.87
C SER A 522 32.55 -14.48 -18.66
N LEU A 523 31.95 -14.28 -17.49
CA LEU A 523 32.66 -13.92 -16.27
C LEU A 523 32.99 -15.16 -15.42
N LEU A 524 33.72 -16.13 -15.95
CA LEU A 524 34.10 -17.30 -15.14
C LEU A 524 35.04 -16.94 -13.96
N GLY A 525 35.73 -15.80 -14.06
CA GLY A 525 36.48 -15.14 -12.99
C GLY A 525 35.93 -13.75 -12.66
N THR A 526 36.79 -12.85 -12.18
CA THR A 526 36.40 -11.54 -11.64
C THR A 526 36.63 -10.42 -12.67
N LEU A 527 35.60 -9.61 -12.95
CA LEU A 527 35.74 -8.32 -13.62
C LEU A 527 35.83 -7.22 -12.56
N LYS A 528 37.01 -6.61 -12.42
CA LYS A 528 37.22 -5.49 -11.49
C LYS A 528 37.15 -4.16 -12.26
N LEU A 529 36.33 -3.23 -11.79
CA LEU A 529 36.22 -1.91 -12.40
C LEU A 529 37.25 -0.97 -11.79
N ASP A 530 37.96 -0.25 -12.65
CA ASP A 530 38.84 0.86 -12.24
C ASP A 530 38.32 2.21 -12.78
N GLY A 531 37.49 2.16 -13.84
CA GLY A 531 36.58 3.22 -14.28
C GLY A 531 35.15 2.70 -14.45
N ASP A 532 34.21 3.58 -14.82
CA ASP A 532 32.81 3.17 -15.09
C ASP A 532 32.73 2.26 -16.33
N LEU A 533 31.83 1.28 -16.28
CA LEU A 533 31.59 0.32 -17.35
C LEU A 533 30.34 0.69 -18.14
N TYR A 534 30.48 0.90 -19.44
CA TYR A 534 29.34 1.14 -20.33
C TYR A 534 29.03 -0.16 -21.08
N LEU A 535 27.84 -0.73 -20.86
CA LEU A 535 27.36 -1.89 -21.63
C LEU A 535 26.54 -1.37 -22.81
N GLY A 536 27.07 -1.60 -24.01
CA GLY A 536 26.43 -1.18 -25.27
C GLY A 536 25.32 -2.14 -25.71
N SER A 537 24.56 -1.75 -26.74
CA SER A 537 23.52 -2.63 -27.29
C SER A 537 24.11 -3.97 -27.77
N GLY A 538 23.42 -5.07 -27.46
CA GLY A 538 23.87 -6.43 -27.72
C GLY A 538 24.87 -6.98 -26.69
N ALA A 539 25.21 -6.23 -25.64
CA ALA A 539 25.92 -6.78 -24.48
C ALA A 539 25.03 -7.79 -23.76
N THR A 540 25.51 -9.02 -23.60
CA THR A 540 24.80 -10.08 -22.88
C THR A 540 25.73 -10.75 -21.88
N LEU A 541 25.24 -10.99 -20.68
CA LEU A 541 25.93 -11.91 -19.78
C LEU A 541 25.72 -13.32 -20.35
N PHE A 542 26.77 -14.02 -20.73
CA PHE A 542 26.66 -15.39 -21.27
C PHE A 542 26.85 -16.43 -20.16
N LYS A 543 27.74 -16.15 -19.21
CA LYS A 543 27.91 -16.91 -17.97
C LYS A 543 28.05 -15.95 -16.79
N GLY A 544 27.38 -16.30 -15.71
CA GLY A 544 27.48 -15.65 -14.40
C GLY A 544 28.91 -15.62 -13.89
N GLY A 545 29.16 -14.82 -12.85
CA GLY A 545 30.50 -14.49 -12.41
C GLY A 545 30.56 -13.44 -11.33
N GLU A 546 31.73 -12.84 -11.16
CA GLU A 546 31.97 -11.79 -10.16
C GLU A 546 32.29 -10.46 -10.87
N ILE A 547 31.59 -9.39 -10.48
CA ILE A 547 31.94 -8.02 -10.82
C ILE A 547 32.29 -7.28 -9.53
N ASN A 548 33.54 -6.86 -9.41
CA ASN A 548 33.97 -5.95 -8.36
C ASN A 548 33.85 -4.51 -8.86
N GLY A 549 32.75 -3.83 -8.55
CA GLY A 549 32.54 -2.47 -9.03
C GLY A 549 33.48 -1.42 -8.46
N ASN A 550 34.17 -1.67 -7.34
CA ASN A 550 35.19 -0.78 -6.77
C ASN A 550 34.74 0.70 -6.63
N GLY A 551 33.45 0.94 -6.34
CA GLY A 551 32.84 2.27 -6.25
C GLY A 551 32.47 2.91 -7.60
N ARG A 552 32.48 2.16 -8.70
CA ARG A 552 32.17 2.59 -10.06
C ARG A 552 30.76 2.16 -10.50
N SER A 553 30.33 2.72 -11.61
CA SER A 553 29.00 2.50 -12.17
C SER A 553 29.04 1.57 -13.39
N ILE A 554 27.97 0.80 -13.58
CA ILE A 554 27.67 0.04 -14.79
C ILE A 554 26.47 0.71 -15.45
N HIS A 555 26.65 1.22 -16.67
CA HIS A 555 25.61 1.91 -17.42
C HIS A 555 25.03 0.99 -18.47
N LEU A 556 23.71 0.82 -18.48
CA LEU A 556 23.00 0.02 -19.47
C LEU A 556 22.50 0.93 -20.60
N SER A 557 23.01 0.71 -21.82
CA SER A 557 22.52 1.42 -23.00
C SER A 557 21.28 0.74 -23.64
N ASP A 558 20.96 -0.47 -23.20
CA ASP A 558 19.85 -1.32 -23.67
C ASP A 558 19.47 -2.29 -22.52
N ASN A 559 18.44 -3.11 -22.70
CA ASN A 559 18.05 -4.14 -21.75
C ASN A 559 19.19 -5.13 -21.50
N LEU A 560 19.44 -5.45 -20.22
CA LEU A 560 20.44 -6.44 -19.83
C LEU A 560 19.75 -7.75 -19.44
N TYR A 561 20.25 -8.86 -19.97
CA TYR A 561 19.74 -10.19 -19.71
C TYR A 561 20.77 -11.03 -18.94
N VAL A 562 20.35 -11.55 -17.77
CA VAL A 562 21.09 -12.57 -17.04
C VAL A 562 20.45 -13.93 -17.36
N PRO A 563 21.19 -14.87 -18.00
CA PRO A 563 20.64 -16.15 -18.44
C PRO A 563 20.20 -17.05 -17.28
N ALA A 564 19.37 -18.04 -17.62
CA ALA A 564 18.84 -18.99 -16.66
C ALA A 564 19.94 -19.71 -15.87
N ASN A 565 19.68 -19.96 -14.58
CA ASN A 565 20.55 -20.65 -13.63
C ASN A 565 21.95 -20.01 -13.47
N GLN A 566 22.09 -18.72 -13.78
CA GLN A 566 23.33 -17.98 -13.56
C GLN A 566 23.25 -17.11 -12.31
N VAL A 567 24.33 -17.07 -11.54
CA VAL A 567 24.50 -16.15 -10.41
C VAL A 567 25.53 -15.09 -10.79
N LEU A 568 25.18 -13.82 -10.62
CA LEU A 568 26.07 -12.69 -10.77
C LEU A 568 26.39 -12.10 -9.39
N HIS A 569 27.64 -12.23 -8.96
CA HIS A 569 28.16 -11.66 -7.73
C HIS A 569 28.62 -10.22 -7.95
N LEU A 570 28.18 -9.31 -7.08
CA LEU A 570 28.66 -7.94 -6.97
C LEU A 570 29.53 -7.85 -5.71
N SER A 571 30.85 -7.94 -5.90
CA SER A 571 31.84 -8.07 -4.81
C SER A 571 32.51 -6.75 -4.41
N GLY A 572 32.11 -5.65 -5.03
CA GLY A 572 32.54 -4.31 -4.69
C GLY A 572 31.39 -3.32 -4.81
N ASN A 573 31.51 -2.17 -4.15
CA ASN A 573 30.46 -1.14 -4.20
C ASN A 573 30.18 -0.78 -5.67
N THR A 574 28.92 -0.85 -6.09
CA THR A 574 28.55 -0.72 -7.52
C THR A 574 27.25 0.04 -7.67
N VAL A 575 27.16 0.92 -8.66
CA VAL A 575 25.88 1.47 -9.13
C VAL A 575 25.55 0.82 -10.47
N ILE A 576 24.37 0.20 -10.61
CA ILE A 576 23.84 -0.20 -11.91
C ILE A 576 22.81 0.85 -12.31
N GLU A 577 23.14 1.61 -13.34
CA GLU A 577 22.33 2.67 -13.91
C GLU A 577 21.65 2.16 -15.18
N GLY A 578 20.32 2.06 -15.16
CA GLY A 578 19.57 1.52 -16.29
C GLY A 578 19.10 2.55 -17.31
N HIS A 579 19.03 3.84 -17.00
CA HIS A 579 18.45 4.87 -17.89
C HIS A 579 17.05 4.51 -18.44
N GLY A 580 16.23 3.83 -17.64
CA GLY A 580 14.89 3.34 -18.00
C GLY A 580 14.85 1.92 -18.58
N ASN A 581 16.02 1.32 -18.87
CA ASN A 581 16.10 -0.04 -19.40
C ASN A 581 15.74 -1.11 -18.36
N THR A 582 15.46 -2.32 -18.86
CA THR A 582 15.09 -3.48 -18.05
C THR A 582 16.30 -4.37 -17.78
N LEU A 583 16.54 -4.70 -16.50
CA LEU A 583 17.36 -5.82 -16.09
C LEU A 583 16.47 -7.06 -15.94
N THR A 584 16.64 -8.01 -16.86
CA THR A 584 15.87 -9.26 -16.85
C THR A 584 16.70 -10.39 -16.26
N LEU A 585 16.20 -10.96 -15.16
CA LEU A 585 16.72 -12.15 -14.51
C LEU A 585 15.87 -13.35 -14.95
N SER A 586 16.46 -14.23 -15.74
CA SER A 586 15.78 -15.41 -16.29
C SER A 586 15.49 -16.47 -15.24
N GLU A 587 15.01 -17.63 -15.66
CA GLU A 587 14.70 -18.75 -14.77
C GLU A 587 15.85 -19.07 -13.79
N ASN A 588 15.60 -18.94 -12.48
CA ASN A 588 16.57 -19.10 -11.38
C ASN A 588 17.84 -18.24 -11.48
N ALA A 589 17.83 -17.17 -12.27
CA ALA A 589 18.96 -16.24 -12.35
C ALA A 589 18.97 -15.34 -11.11
N GLN A 590 20.15 -15.12 -10.52
CA GLN A 590 20.27 -14.36 -9.27
C GLN A 590 21.37 -13.29 -9.35
N LEU A 591 21.09 -12.16 -8.71
CA LEU A 591 22.05 -11.09 -8.45
C LEU A 591 22.41 -11.10 -6.96
N PHE A 592 23.66 -11.40 -6.65
CA PHE A 592 24.17 -11.44 -5.28
C PHE A 592 24.92 -10.16 -4.95
N VAL A 593 24.56 -9.52 -3.84
CA VAL A 593 25.29 -8.43 -3.20
C VAL A 593 26.15 -9.06 -2.12
N ASP A 594 27.46 -9.17 -2.38
CA ASP A 594 28.36 -9.91 -1.50
C ASP A 594 28.58 -9.21 -0.14
N THR A 595 29.33 -9.86 0.74
CA THR A 595 29.58 -9.42 2.12
C THR A 595 30.22 -8.04 2.17
N ASP A 596 29.69 -7.16 3.03
CA ASP A 596 30.16 -5.77 3.21
C ASP A 596 30.07 -4.87 1.96
N VAL A 597 29.30 -5.29 0.94
CA VAL A 597 29.12 -4.53 -0.30
C VAL A 597 27.84 -3.69 -0.28
N SER A 598 27.91 -2.49 -0.85
CA SER A 598 26.75 -1.64 -1.16
C SER A 598 26.50 -1.55 -2.66
N VAL A 599 25.33 -2.02 -3.11
CA VAL A 599 24.90 -1.93 -4.51
C VAL A 599 23.71 -0.99 -4.62
N THR A 600 23.73 -0.10 -5.61
CA THR A 600 22.58 0.73 -5.99
C THR A 600 22.08 0.30 -7.36
N LEU A 601 20.78 0.00 -7.45
CA LEU A 601 20.07 -0.20 -8.72
C LEU A 601 19.25 1.07 -8.97
N ARG A 602 19.51 1.76 -10.09
CA ARG A 602 18.95 3.09 -10.37
C ARG A 602 18.28 3.20 -11.75
N ASN A 603 17.15 3.90 -11.81
CA ASN A 603 16.38 4.20 -13.03
C ASN A 603 16.18 2.97 -13.91
N LEU A 604 15.63 1.88 -13.37
CA LEU A 604 15.52 0.65 -14.13
C LEU A 604 14.29 -0.17 -13.73
N VAL A 605 13.88 -1.04 -14.65
CA VAL A 605 12.87 -2.07 -14.37
C VAL A 605 13.61 -3.37 -14.07
N ILE A 606 13.35 -3.97 -12.92
CA ILE A 606 13.81 -5.33 -12.61
C ILE A 606 12.67 -6.27 -12.92
N ASN A 607 12.92 -7.22 -13.82
CA ASN A 607 11.97 -8.24 -14.18
C ASN A 607 12.57 -9.63 -13.91
N SER A 608 11.77 -10.53 -13.37
CA SER A 608 12.15 -11.94 -13.20
C SER A 608 11.08 -12.86 -13.78
N THR A 609 11.48 -13.92 -14.48
CA THR A 609 10.54 -14.81 -15.17
C THR A 609 10.05 -15.98 -14.32
N ARG A 610 10.97 -16.77 -13.75
CA ARG A 610 10.64 -17.91 -12.89
C ARG A 610 11.74 -18.16 -11.86
N ASN A 611 11.42 -18.32 -10.58
CA ASN A 611 12.37 -18.68 -9.54
C ASN A 611 11.85 -19.88 -8.75
N GLY A 612 12.70 -20.88 -8.51
CA GLY A 612 12.39 -21.97 -7.59
C GLY A 612 12.10 -21.44 -6.18
N LEU A 613 11.32 -22.19 -5.40
CA LEU A 613 10.96 -21.83 -4.02
C LEU A 613 12.22 -21.46 -3.22
N GLY A 614 12.23 -20.25 -2.64
CA GLY A 614 13.36 -19.74 -1.86
C GLY A 614 14.51 -19.12 -2.66
N ASN A 615 14.48 -19.09 -4.00
CA ASN A 615 15.52 -18.48 -4.83
C ASN A 615 15.17 -17.05 -5.27
N SER A 616 15.29 -16.08 -4.36
CA SER A 616 15.06 -14.68 -4.73
C SER A 616 15.97 -14.21 -5.86
N PRO A 617 15.45 -13.39 -6.78
CA PRO A 617 16.20 -12.90 -7.93
C PRO A 617 17.31 -11.92 -7.52
N VAL A 618 17.17 -11.22 -6.40
CA VAL A 618 18.23 -10.37 -5.83
C VAL A 618 18.41 -10.75 -4.36
N LYS A 619 19.66 -11.02 -3.95
CA LYS A 619 20.01 -11.44 -2.58
C LYS A 619 21.22 -10.69 -2.06
N CYS A 620 21.21 -10.32 -0.79
CA CYS A 620 22.43 -10.01 -0.06
C CYS A 620 23.02 -11.31 0.51
N THR A 621 24.34 -11.40 0.64
CA THR A 621 24.99 -12.60 1.23
C THR A 621 25.32 -12.43 2.71
N ALA A 622 25.29 -11.20 3.24
CA ALA A 622 25.58 -10.90 4.65
C ALA A 622 24.68 -9.78 5.20
N SER A 623 24.56 -9.71 6.53
CA SER A 623 23.77 -8.70 7.25
C SER A 623 24.33 -7.27 7.14
N SER A 624 25.61 -7.16 6.79
CA SER A 624 26.31 -5.90 6.53
C SER A 624 26.13 -5.37 5.11
N SER A 625 25.71 -6.22 4.17
CA SER A 625 25.47 -5.85 2.77
C SER A 625 24.25 -4.92 2.64
N LYS A 626 24.31 -4.02 1.67
CA LYS A 626 23.29 -2.99 1.43
C LYS A 626 22.83 -3.01 -0.02
N LEU A 627 21.53 -3.07 -0.22
CA LEU A 627 20.91 -2.92 -1.53
C LEU A 627 20.07 -1.64 -1.54
N SER A 628 20.42 -0.72 -2.43
CA SER A 628 19.73 0.55 -2.62
C SER A 628 18.93 0.49 -3.92
N LEU A 629 17.65 0.82 -3.85
CA LEU A 629 16.73 0.95 -4.98
C LEU A 629 16.43 2.42 -5.16
N ASP A 630 16.68 2.97 -6.35
CA ASP A 630 16.56 4.39 -6.63
C ASP A 630 15.81 4.61 -7.95
N ASN A 631 14.56 5.07 -7.88
CA ASN A 631 13.69 5.18 -9.05
C ASN A 631 13.56 3.84 -9.82
N VAL A 632 13.09 2.79 -9.13
CA VAL A 632 13.08 1.41 -9.63
C VAL A 632 11.67 0.82 -9.62
N LYS A 633 11.31 0.15 -10.72
CA LYS A 633 10.12 -0.70 -10.78
C LYS A 633 10.51 -2.17 -10.67
N LEU A 634 9.92 -2.87 -9.71
CA LEU A 634 10.08 -4.29 -9.47
C LEU A 634 8.83 -5.01 -10.03
N ALA A 635 8.99 -5.69 -11.15
CA ALA A 635 7.92 -6.41 -11.84
C ALA A 635 8.14 -7.92 -11.70
N PHE A 636 7.70 -8.49 -10.57
CA PHE A 636 8.01 -9.87 -10.26
C PHE A 636 6.92 -10.83 -10.73
N GLN A 637 7.30 -11.82 -11.55
CA GLN A 637 6.44 -12.94 -11.91
C GLN A 637 6.48 -14.10 -10.91
N ASP A 638 7.33 -14.03 -9.86
CA ASP A 638 7.36 -14.94 -8.70
C ASP A 638 7.66 -14.18 -7.40
N ASP A 639 7.66 -14.88 -6.26
CA ASP A 639 7.93 -14.29 -4.94
C ASP A 639 9.36 -13.74 -4.82
N PHE A 640 9.51 -12.60 -4.13
CA PHE A 640 10.79 -11.98 -3.81
C PHE A 640 11.08 -12.09 -2.32
N ASN A 641 12.08 -12.88 -1.93
CA ASN A 641 12.46 -13.01 -0.52
C ASN A 641 13.69 -12.16 -0.19
N PHE A 642 13.57 -11.28 0.79
CA PHE A 642 14.68 -10.49 1.31
C PHE A 642 15.09 -11.02 2.69
N ASP A 643 16.05 -11.94 2.68
CA ASP A 643 16.40 -12.78 3.85
C ASP A 643 17.43 -12.15 4.79
N ILE A 644 18.34 -11.33 4.25
CA ILE A 644 19.48 -10.79 4.98
C ILE A 644 19.91 -9.46 4.36
N GLY A 645 20.60 -8.62 5.12
CA GLY A 645 21.10 -7.32 4.67
C GLY A 645 20.08 -6.20 4.85
N ARG A 646 20.34 -5.04 4.25
CA ARG A 646 19.49 -3.83 4.39
C ARG A 646 19.04 -3.29 3.04
N LEU A 647 17.75 -2.95 2.95
CA LEU A 647 17.19 -2.22 1.80
C LEU A 647 17.18 -0.71 2.06
N PHE A 648 17.46 0.07 1.02
CA PHE A 648 17.31 1.52 1.01
C PHE A 648 16.45 1.91 -0.19
N PHE A 649 15.29 2.53 0.07
CA PHE A 649 14.38 3.01 -0.98
C PHE A 649 14.58 4.51 -1.17
N ASN A 650 14.99 4.91 -2.38
CA ASN A 650 15.24 6.30 -2.77
C ASN A 650 14.32 6.67 -3.93
N ASN A 651 13.83 7.91 -3.94
CA ASN A 651 12.86 8.41 -4.93
C ASN A 651 11.64 7.46 -5.01
N ASP A 652 11.16 7.14 -6.20
CA ASP A 652 9.98 6.29 -6.38
C ASP A 652 10.37 4.82 -6.59
N VAL A 653 9.91 3.94 -5.69
CA VAL A 653 10.06 2.50 -5.85
C VAL A 653 8.68 1.85 -5.92
N CYS A 654 8.44 1.06 -6.95
CA CYS A 654 7.12 0.48 -7.23
C CYS A 654 7.22 -1.05 -7.35
N PHE A 655 6.41 -1.76 -6.57
CA PHE A 655 6.21 -3.20 -6.66
C PHE A 655 4.96 -3.49 -7.49
N THR A 656 5.11 -4.35 -8.50
CA THR A 656 4.03 -4.76 -9.42
C THR A 656 4.06 -6.27 -9.66
N GLY A 657 2.95 -6.81 -10.16
CA GLY A 657 2.78 -8.24 -10.39
C GLY A 657 1.73 -8.85 -9.45
N THR A 658 1.68 -10.18 -9.38
CA THR A 658 0.70 -10.93 -8.58
C THR A 658 1.31 -11.65 -7.38
N ASN A 659 2.62 -11.48 -7.19
CA ASN A 659 3.40 -12.26 -6.22
C ASN A 659 3.76 -11.45 -4.98
N SER A 660 4.35 -12.14 -4.01
CA SER A 660 4.64 -11.60 -2.70
C SER A 660 6.08 -11.09 -2.59
N PHE A 661 6.23 -9.90 -2.02
CA PHE A 661 7.48 -9.44 -1.45
C PHE A 661 7.56 -9.89 0.00
N PHE A 662 8.44 -10.85 0.31
CA PHE A 662 8.72 -11.31 1.67
C PHE A 662 9.92 -10.58 2.26
N TYR A 663 9.73 -10.01 3.45
CA TYR A 663 10.79 -9.40 4.24
C TYR A 663 11.12 -10.29 5.44
N TYR A 664 12.22 -11.03 5.35
CA TYR A 664 12.71 -11.93 6.39
C TYR A 664 13.92 -11.36 7.16
N SER A 665 14.58 -10.33 6.61
CA SER A 665 15.77 -9.72 7.23
C SER A 665 15.51 -9.24 8.66
N THR A 666 16.45 -9.52 9.55
CA THR A 666 16.47 -9.02 10.94
C THR A 666 17.15 -7.66 11.06
N ASN A 667 17.72 -7.14 9.96
CA ASN A 667 18.32 -5.82 9.92
C ASN A 667 17.29 -4.76 9.51
N PRO A 668 17.41 -3.52 10.01
CA PRO A 668 16.51 -2.44 9.60
C PRO A 668 16.81 -1.97 8.16
N SER A 669 15.73 -1.80 7.40
CA SER A 669 15.69 -1.17 6.08
C SER A 669 15.06 0.23 6.16
N TYR A 670 15.29 1.06 5.15
CA TYR A 670 15.00 2.49 5.20
C TYR A 670 14.30 2.99 3.95
N ILE A 671 13.17 3.68 4.14
CA ILE A 671 12.57 4.54 3.12
C ILE A 671 13.10 5.95 3.38
N LYS A 672 13.85 6.47 2.41
CA LYS A 672 14.59 7.71 2.55
C LYS A 672 13.68 8.93 2.48
N SER A 673 14.19 10.07 2.96
CA SER A 673 13.53 11.37 2.84
C SER A 673 13.04 11.61 1.42
N LYS A 674 11.81 12.12 1.28
CA LYS A 674 11.10 12.40 0.02
C LYS A 674 10.91 11.21 -0.91
N SER A 675 11.15 9.99 -0.44
CA SER A 675 11.01 8.77 -1.24
C SER A 675 9.64 8.13 -0.99
N LYS A 676 9.13 7.43 -2.00
CA LYS A 676 7.83 6.77 -1.97
C LYS A 676 7.99 5.31 -2.38
N VAL A 677 7.48 4.40 -1.54
CA VAL A 677 7.32 2.99 -1.89
C VAL A 677 5.85 2.72 -2.20
N THR A 678 5.56 2.17 -3.37
CA THR A 678 4.19 1.85 -3.81
C THR A 678 4.04 0.35 -4.03
N PHE A 679 3.00 -0.24 -3.46
CA PHE A 679 2.55 -1.61 -3.74
C PHE A 679 1.27 -1.52 -4.58
N GLU A 680 1.36 -1.94 -5.84
CA GLU A 680 0.25 -1.87 -6.80
C GLU A 680 -0.76 -3.03 -6.64
N PRO A 681 -1.94 -2.96 -7.28
CA PRO A 681 -2.97 -3.96 -7.11
C PRO A 681 -2.49 -5.39 -7.40
N ASN A 682 -3.00 -6.35 -6.62
CA ASN A 682 -2.65 -7.77 -6.64
C ASN A 682 -1.26 -8.13 -6.10
N THR A 683 -0.46 -7.16 -5.67
CA THR A 683 0.79 -7.45 -4.95
C THR A 683 0.52 -7.80 -3.48
N THR A 684 1.43 -8.57 -2.88
CA THR A 684 1.42 -8.83 -1.43
C THR A 684 2.74 -8.38 -0.80
N PHE A 685 2.70 -7.51 0.20
CA PHE A 685 3.83 -7.26 1.08
C PHE A 685 3.70 -8.14 2.33
N ASN A 686 4.66 -9.04 2.54
CA ASN A 686 4.67 -9.99 3.64
C ASN A 686 5.85 -9.69 4.58
N PHE A 687 5.57 -8.99 5.69
CA PHE A 687 6.57 -8.63 6.69
C PHE A 687 6.71 -9.75 7.73
N ARG A 688 7.78 -10.54 7.62
CA ARG A 688 8.02 -11.76 8.40
C ARG A 688 9.47 -11.89 8.85
N PRO A 689 10.03 -10.91 9.58
CA PRO A 689 11.43 -10.98 9.95
C PRO A 689 11.72 -12.24 10.79
N ALA A 690 12.89 -12.85 10.57
CA ALA A 690 13.35 -14.04 11.30
C ALA A 690 13.79 -13.70 12.74
N THR A 691 13.04 -12.84 13.42
CA THR A 691 13.22 -12.41 14.80
C THR A 691 11.91 -11.89 15.40
N ASP A 692 11.73 -12.06 16.70
CA ASP A 692 10.67 -11.40 17.47
C ASP A 692 11.18 -10.17 18.25
N ALA A 693 12.49 -9.88 18.17
CA ALA A 693 13.13 -8.85 18.98
C ALA A 693 12.84 -7.41 18.52
N SER A 694 12.49 -7.19 17.24
CA SER A 694 12.19 -5.86 16.72
C SER A 694 11.16 -5.89 15.60
N ARG A 695 10.17 -4.98 15.72
CA ARG A 695 9.11 -4.75 14.74
C ARG A 695 9.28 -3.45 13.94
N GLU A 696 10.30 -2.67 14.25
CA GLU A 696 10.66 -1.39 13.59
C GLU A 696 11.79 -1.63 12.57
N LEU A 697 11.57 -2.57 11.63
CA LEU A 697 12.57 -2.94 10.61
C LEU A 697 12.32 -2.29 9.25
N ILE A 698 11.20 -1.60 9.07
CA ILE A 698 10.95 -0.69 7.93
C ILE A 698 10.88 0.73 8.47
N ASN A 699 11.99 1.46 8.37
CA ASN A 699 12.13 2.80 8.93
C ASN A 699 11.83 3.88 7.90
N LEU A 700 10.81 4.69 8.17
CA LEU A 700 10.58 5.95 7.46
C LEU A 700 11.55 6.99 8.05
N GLU A 701 12.43 7.54 7.23
CA GLU A 701 13.50 8.42 7.70
C GLU A 701 12.95 9.70 8.37
N ASP A 702 11.91 10.28 7.75
CA ASP A 702 11.23 11.49 8.22
C ASP A 702 9.78 11.59 7.71
N LYS A 703 9.09 12.71 8.01
CA LYS A 703 7.70 12.98 7.61
C LYS A 703 7.45 13.02 6.09
N SER A 704 8.50 13.19 5.28
CA SER A 704 8.40 13.18 3.82
C SER A 704 8.59 11.80 3.19
N SER A 705 8.93 10.79 3.99
CA SER A 705 9.01 9.38 3.55
C SER A 705 7.59 8.80 3.43
N ARG A 706 7.29 8.10 2.33
CA ARG A 706 5.90 7.72 1.99
C ARG A 706 5.77 6.23 1.66
N ILE A 707 4.70 5.60 2.14
CA ILE A 707 4.24 4.29 1.68
C ILE A 707 2.85 4.45 1.07
N CYS A 708 2.62 3.84 -0.09
CA CYS A 708 1.33 3.77 -0.75
C CYS A 708 0.93 2.30 -0.95
N LEU A 709 -0.20 1.92 -0.36
CA LEU A 709 -0.82 0.61 -0.49
C LEU A 709 -2.02 0.77 -1.43
N ASN A 710 -1.89 0.32 -2.68
CA ASN A 710 -2.89 0.47 -3.71
C ASN A 710 -3.44 -0.90 -4.11
N GLY A 711 -4.65 -1.26 -3.67
CA GLY A 711 -5.28 -2.54 -4.08
C GLY A 711 -4.51 -3.81 -3.68
N CYS A 712 -3.56 -3.70 -2.74
CA CYS A 712 -2.59 -4.73 -2.39
C CYS A 712 -2.94 -5.41 -1.05
N THR A 713 -2.16 -6.43 -0.68
CA THR A 713 -2.26 -7.09 0.64
C THR A 713 -1.00 -6.81 1.47
N LEU A 714 -1.14 -6.37 2.72
CA LEU A 714 -0.06 -6.32 3.71
C LEU A 714 -0.29 -7.39 4.77
N LYS A 715 0.68 -8.28 4.97
CA LYS A 715 0.64 -9.37 5.96
C LYS A 715 1.78 -9.22 6.97
N THR A 716 1.53 -9.51 8.25
CA THR A 716 2.56 -9.61 9.30
C THR A 716 2.48 -10.95 10.03
N THR A 717 3.63 -11.49 10.46
CA THR A 717 3.71 -12.62 11.42
C THR A 717 3.77 -12.13 12.87
N HIS A 718 4.21 -12.97 13.80
CA HIS A 718 4.20 -12.73 15.24
C HIS A 718 5.08 -11.58 15.71
N THR A 719 6.02 -11.13 14.88
CA THR A 719 6.81 -9.93 15.16
C THR A 719 5.97 -8.65 15.09
N GLY A 720 4.87 -8.67 14.31
CA GLY A 720 4.10 -7.48 13.99
C GLY A 720 4.91 -6.47 13.16
N LEU A 721 4.28 -5.38 12.74
CA LEU A 721 4.95 -4.29 12.03
C LEU A 721 4.66 -2.99 12.76
N ARG A 722 5.69 -2.20 13.08
CA ARG A 722 5.50 -0.80 13.49
C ARG A 722 6.14 0.13 12.48
N LEU A 723 5.33 1.05 11.98
CA LEU A 723 5.78 2.20 11.22
C LEU A 723 5.71 3.43 12.12
N THR A 724 6.79 4.20 12.16
CA THR A 724 6.85 5.50 12.83
C THR A 724 7.32 6.54 11.84
N LYS A 725 6.89 7.79 12.01
CA LYS A 725 7.18 8.91 11.08
C LYS A 725 6.52 8.71 9.70
N GLY A 726 6.74 9.66 8.79
CA GLY A 726 6.31 9.54 7.39
C GLY A 726 4.80 9.58 7.17
N SER A 727 4.38 9.22 5.96
CA SER A 727 2.97 9.13 5.55
C SER A 727 2.62 7.78 4.95
N LEU A 728 1.44 7.26 5.28
CA LEU A 728 0.87 6.03 4.74
C LEU A 728 -0.42 6.34 4.00
N THR A 729 -0.52 5.98 2.73
CA THR A 729 -1.71 6.19 1.91
C THR A 729 -2.32 4.85 1.49
N PHE A 730 -3.63 4.70 1.70
CA PHE A 730 -4.43 3.57 1.25
C PHE A 730 -5.28 3.99 0.05
N ASP A 731 -5.23 3.18 -1.01
CA ASP A 731 -6.01 3.36 -2.22
C ASP A 731 -6.65 2.02 -2.66
N ASN A 732 -7.80 2.10 -3.31
CA ASN A 732 -8.58 0.93 -3.74
C ASN A 732 -8.84 -0.06 -2.57
N LYS A 733 -9.00 -1.35 -2.88
CA LYS A 733 -9.26 -2.38 -1.88
C LYS A 733 -7.95 -2.94 -1.32
N VAL A 734 -7.58 -2.51 -0.11
CA VAL A 734 -6.39 -3.01 0.59
C VAL A 734 -6.79 -4.06 1.62
N SER A 735 -6.00 -5.11 1.75
CA SER A 735 -6.13 -6.11 2.81
C SER A 735 -4.98 -6.00 3.79
N LEU A 736 -5.29 -5.84 5.08
CA LEU A 736 -4.34 -5.89 6.19
C LEU A 736 -4.57 -7.17 6.97
N THR A 737 -3.55 -8.02 7.06
CA THR A 737 -3.59 -9.24 7.87
C THR A 737 -2.48 -9.20 8.90
N SER A 738 -2.83 -9.28 10.17
CA SER A 738 -1.86 -9.42 11.26
C SER A 738 -2.04 -10.76 11.96
N ALA A 739 -0.95 -11.39 12.40
CA ALA A 739 -1.02 -12.57 13.28
C ALA A 739 -1.44 -12.23 14.73
N ALA A 740 -1.85 -10.99 15.03
CA ALA A 740 -2.36 -10.64 16.35
C ALA A 740 -3.85 -10.94 16.45
N ALA A 741 -4.20 -11.92 17.30
CA ALA A 741 -5.57 -12.18 17.75
C ALA A 741 -5.72 -11.86 19.25
N LEU A 742 -6.93 -11.99 19.79
CA LEU A 742 -7.19 -11.92 21.24
C LEU A 742 -6.39 -12.99 21.99
N LYS A 743 -6.13 -12.80 23.29
CA LYS A 743 -5.38 -13.79 24.08
C LYS A 743 -6.29 -14.97 24.39
N ILE A 744 -5.82 -16.21 24.27
CA ILE A 744 -6.56 -17.36 24.83
C ILE A 744 -6.53 -17.23 26.35
N ILE A 745 -7.70 -17.33 26.99
CA ILE A 745 -7.85 -17.24 28.45
C ILE A 745 -8.33 -18.55 29.08
N ASP A 746 -9.19 -19.31 28.39
CA ASP A 746 -9.67 -20.62 28.84
C ASP A 746 -10.23 -21.44 27.66
N LEU A 747 -10.62 -22.69 27.92
CA LEU A 747 -11.50 -23.50 27.08
C LEU A 747 -12.87 -23.61 27.75
N SER A 748 -13.95 -23.71 26.97
CA SER A 748 -15.27 -24.02 27.51
C SER A 748 -15.33 -25.43 28.14
N GLY A 749 -16.47 -25.78 28.77
CA GLY A 749 -16.82 -27.20 28.87
C GLY A 749 -16.99 -27.84 27.49
N SER A 750 -17.10 -29.18 27.42
CA SER A 750 -17.38 -29.86 26.14
C SER A 750 -18.64 -29.28 25.51
N LEU A 751 -18.48 -28.65 24.35
CA LEU A 751 -19.55 -27.99 23.60
C LEU A 751 -20.36 -29.01 22.79
N ALA A 752 -19.65 -29.92 22.12
CA ALA A 752 -20.21 -31.08 21.46
C ALA A 752 -19.43 -32.33 21.89
N SER A 753 -20.12 -33.46 22.05
CA SER A 753 -19.49 -34.75 22.30
C SER A 753 -20.15 -35.84 21.46
N LEU A 754 -19.37 -36.86 21.12
CA LEU A 754 -19.81 -37.97 20.28
C LEU A 754 -19.27 -39.29 20.83
N ASP A 755 -20.14 -40.30 20.86
CA ASP A 755 -19.79 -41.71 21.04
C ASP A 755 -19.41 -42.29 19.69
N PHE A 756 -18.11 -42.49 19.46
CA PHE A 756 -17.61 -43.13 18.25
C PHE A 756 -17.67 -44.67 18.34
N GLY A 757 -17.97 -45.22 19.53
CA GLY A 757 -18.08 -46.65 19.79
C GLY A 757 -16.74 -47.39 19.87
N THR A 758 -15.63 -46.74 19.57
CA THR A 758 -14.25 -47.25 19.69
C THR A 758 -13.29 -46.12 20.05
N GLY A 759 -12.13 -46.45 20.64
CA GLY A 759 -11.10 -45.45 20.93
C GLY A 759 -10.59 -44.76 19.68
N VAL A 760 -10.51 -43.43 19.70
CA VAL A 760 -10.15 -42.58 18.56
C VAL A 760 -8.63 -42.37 18.50
N ASN A 761 -8.04 -42.59 17.32
CA ASN A 761 -6.60 -42.45 17.11
C ASN A 761 -6.23 -41.09 16.52
N ALA A 762 -7.02 -40.58 15.58
CA ALA A 762 -6.76 -39.31 14.91
C ALA A 762 -8.05 -38.56 14.60
N VAL A 763 -7.98 -37.23 14.70
CA VAL A 763 -9.05 -36.32 14.31
C VAL A 763 -8.47 -35.18 13.47
N SER A 764 -9.23 -34.68 12.49
CA SER A 764 -8.80 -33.56 11.66
C SER A 764 -9.97 -32.67 11.27
N TRP A 765 -9.80 -31.36 11.40
CA TRP A 765 -10.73 -30.38 10.84
C TRP A 765 -10.57 -30.28 9.33
N ARG A 766 -11.69 -30.11 8.62
CA ARG A 766 -11.66 -29.52 7.30
C ARG A 766 -11.27 -28.04 7.44
N PRO A 767 -10.48 -27.46 6.52
CA PRO A 767 -9.99 -26.09 6.64
C PRO A 767 -11.06 -25.00 6.78
N ASP A 768 -12.31 -25.27 6.39
CA ASP A 768 -13.45 -24.35 6.53
C ASP A 768 -14.11 -24.38 7.92
N GLY A 769 -13.69 -25.28 8.81
CA GLY A 769 -14.23 -25.45 10.17
C GLY A 769 -15.60 -26.13 10.23
N LYS A 770 -16.18 -26.56 9.10
CA LYS A 770 -17.56 -27.08 9.05
C LYS A 770 -17.65 -28.59 9.13
N PHE A 771 -16.54 -29.29 8.93
CA PHE A 771 -16.50 -30.75 8.93
C PHE A 771 -15.31 -31.24 9.72
N VAL A 772 -15.46 -32.39 10.37
CA VAL A 772 -14.39 -33.09 11.08
C VAL A 772 -14.31 -34.52 10.59
N ALA A 773 -13.09 -35.00 10.39
CA ALA A 773 -12.81 -36.41 10.13
C ALA A 773 -12.37 -37.09 11.42
N VAL A 774 -12.91 -38.27 11.69
CA VAL A 774 -12.63 -39.07 12.89
C VAL A 774 -12.20 -40.47 12.47
N ALA A 775 -10.98 -40.85 12.88
CA ALA A 775 -10.36 -42.14 12.63
C ALA A 775 -10.12 -42.87 13.96
N GLY A 776 -10.63 -44.08 14.11
CA GLY A 776 -10.56 -44.84 15.37
C GLY A 776 -10.00 -46.25 15.24
N SER A 777 -10.08 -46.97 16.36
CA SER A 777 -9.56 -48.34 16.51
C SER A 777 -10.45 -49.40 15.86
N GLY A 778 -11.67 -49.03 15.47
CA GLY A 778 -12.54 -49.82 14.61
C GLY A 778 -12.20 -49.68 13.12
N GLU A 779 -13.03 -50.30 12.28
CA GLU A 779 -12.86 -50.37 10.82
C GLU A 779 -13.44 -49.15 10.08
N ASN A 780 -13.74 -48.03 10.77
CA ASN A 780 -14.45 -46.89 10.18
C ASN A 780 -13.63 -45.58 10.25
N LEU A 781 -13.65 -44.84 9.15
CA LEU A 781 -13.37 -43.41 9.08
C LEU A 781 -14.69 -42.68 8.84
N SER A 782 -15.04 -41.72 9.70
CA SER A 782 -16.32 -41.01 9.59
C SER A 782 -16.13 -39.50 9.50
N ILE A 783 -16.97 -38.85 8.69
CA ILE A 783 -17.05 -37.40 8.55
C ILE A 783 -18.30 -36.88 9.24
N TYR A 784 -18.11 -35.93 10.14
CA TYR A 784 -19.21 -35.24 10.81
C TYR A 784 -19.26 -33.79 10.36
N SER A 785 -20.46 -33.29 10.13
CA SER A 785 -20.71 -31.85 10.02
C SER A 785 -20.77 -31.24 11.42
N PHE A 786 -20.24 -30.03 11.54
CA PHE A 786 -20.23 -29.23 12.76
C PHE A 786 -20.94 -27.90 12.51
N ASP A 787 -22.00 -27.63 13.27
CA ASP A 787 -22.82 -26.42 13.15
C ASP A 787 -22.47 -25.33 14.18
N GLY A 788 -21.42 -25.55 14.96
CA GLY A 788 -21.02 -24.71 16.08
C GLY A 788 -21.46 -25.23 17.44
N ASN A 789 -22.39 -26.20 17.53
CA ASN A 789 -22.89 -26.77 18.79
C ASN A 789 -23.00 -28.30 18.80
N SER A 790 -23.07 -28.95 17.63
CA SER A 790 -23.31 -30.39 17.53
C SER A 790 -22.54 -31.02 16.37
N LEU A 791 -22.26 -32.32 16.51
CA LEU A 791 -21.65 -33.15 15.47
C LEU A 791 -22.71 -34.08 14.87
N THR A 792 -22.90 -34.02 13.55
CA THR A 792 -23.85 -34.89 12.83
C THR A 792 -23.13 -35.67 11.74
N LEU A 793 -23.27 -37.00 11.75
CA LEU A 793 -22.66 -37.88 10.74
C LEU A 793 -23.16 -37.50 9.35
N VAL A 794 -22.23 -37.26 8.43
CA VAL A 794 -22.50 -36.93 7.02
C VAL A 794 -22.27 -38.16 6.16
N ASP A 795 -21.10 -38.77 6.31
CA ASP A 795 -20.72 -39.97 5.56
C ASP A 795 -19.62 -40.73 6.29
N ASP A 796 -19.45 -42.00 5.96
CA ASP A 796 -18.41 -42.86 6.50
C ASP A 796 -17.91 -43.86 5.46
N VAL A 797 -16.67 -44.28 5.63
CA VAL A 797 -16.07 -45.36 4.86
C VAL A 797 -15.49 -46.38 5.81
N SER A 798 -15.58 -47.65 5.43
CA SER A 798 -14.98 -48.74 6.16
C SER A 798 -13.91 -49.47 5.36
N ASP A 799 -12.90 -49.96 6.06
CA ASP A 799 -11.76 -50.67 5.47
C ASP A 799 -11.18 -51.72 6.42
N GLU A 800 -10.33 -52.61 5.90
CA GLU A 800 -9.62 -53.63 6.66
C GLU A 800 -8.57 -52.99 7.59
N GLY A 801 -8.90 -52.94 8.88
CA GLY A 801 -7.99 -52.55 9.95
C GLY A 801 -8.35 -51.23 10.64
N ALA A 802 -7.57 -50.89 11.65
CA ALA A 802 -7.74 -49.64 12.40
C ALA A 802 -7.14 -48.47 11.62
N PHE A 803 -7.87 -47.36 11.54
CA PHE A 803 -7.35 -46.10 11.02
C PHE A 803 -6.50 -45.42 12.09
N LEU A 804 -5.24 -45.13 11.73
CA LEU A 804 -4.25 -44.56 12.65
C LEU A 804 -4.00 -43.08 12.41
N SER A 805 -4.22 -42.59 11.18
CA SER A 805 -3.97 -41.20 10.80
C SER A 805 -4.93 -40.74 9.72
N VAL A 806 -5.31 -39.47 9.77
CA VAL A 806 -6.13 -38.78 8.76
C VAL A 806 -5.68 -37.33 8.66
N SER A 807 -5.63 -36.80 7.44
CA SER A 807 -5.30 -35.39 7.19
C SER A 807 -6.12 -34.84 6.03
N TRP A 808 -6.69 -33.65 6.22
CA TRP A 808 -7.34 -32.89 5.16
C TRP A 808 -6.30 -32.11 4.34
N SER A 809 -6.50 -32.06 3.02
CA SER A 809 -5.85 -31.08 2.15
C SER A 809 -6.26 -29.65 2.53
N LEU A 810 -5.38 -28.68 2.33
CA LEU A 810 -5.60 -27.28 2.71
C LEU A 810 -6.70 -26.60 1.87
N ASP A 811 -6.96 -27.10 0.65
CA ASP A 811 -8.10 -26.63 -0.16
C ASP A 811 -9.44 -27.28 0.24
N GLY A 812 -9.40 -28.23 1.19
CA GLY A 812 -10.54 -28.91 1.77
C GLY A 812 -11.27 -29.85 0.81
N LYS A 813 -10.69 -30.21 -0.34
CA LYS A 813 -11.34 -31.11 -1.31
C LYS A 813 -10.99 -32.57 -1.11
N TYR A 814 -9.84 -32.83 -0.52
CA TYR A 814 -9.27 -34.17 -0.38
C TYR A 814 -8.92 -34.49 1.07
N LEU A 815 -8.94 -35.78 1.40
CA LEU A 815 -8.35 -36.34 2.62
C LEU A 815 -7.37 -37.44 2.24
N ILE A 816 -6.35 -37.63 3.06
CA ILE A 816 -5.56 -38.85 3.08
C ILE A 816 -5.75 -39.57 4.40
N LEU A 817 -5.83 -40.90 4.33
CA LEU A 817 -5.92 -41.78 5.49
C LEU A 817 -4.79 -42.82 5.50
N GLY A 818 -4.49 -43.37 6.67
CA GLY A 818 -3.53 -44.46 6.85
C GLY A 818 -3.99 -45.48 7.90
N THR A 819 -3.78 -46.76 7.63
CA THR A 819 -4.23 -47.88 8.47
C THR A 819 -3.08 -48.63 9.15
N ASN A 820 -3.43 -49.47 10.13
CA ASN A 820 -2.52 -50.44 10.75
C ASN A 820 -2.27 -51.71 9.91
N THR A 821 -2.91 -51.82 8.74
CA THR A 821 -2.66 -52.87 7.74
C THR A 821 -1.71 -52.41 6.64
N GLY A 822 -1.30 -51.14 6.70
CA GLY A 822 -0.36 -50.55 5.76
C GLY A 822 -0.96 -49.96 4.51
N ARG A 823 -2.29 -49.82 4.49
CA ARG A 823 -3.05 -49.20 3.42
C ARG A 823 -3.15 -47.69 3.69
N TYR A 824 -2.96 -46.90 2.65
CA TYR A 824 -3.21 -45.46 2.66
C TYR A 824 -3.85 -45.03 1.35
N GLU A 825 -4.81 -44.13 1.43
CA GLU A 825 -5.68 -43.76 0.31
C GLU A 825 -6.06 -42.28 0.35
N VAL A 826 -6.30 -41.72 -0.84
CA VAL A 826 -6.82 -40.37 -0.99
C VAL A 826 -8.31 -40.42 -1.37
N LEU A 827 -9.11 -39.69 -0.62
CA LEU A 827 -10.54 -39.53 -0.85
C LEU A 827 -10.84 -38.09 -1.24
N SER A 828 -11.81 -37.92 -2.12
CA SER A 828 -12.44 -36.62 -2.39
C SER A 828 -13.69 -36.47 -1.54
N PHE A 829 -13.99 -35.23 -1.15
CA PHE A 829 -15.20 -34.88 -0.40
C PHE A 829 -15.86 -33.63 -0.98
N ASP A 830 -17.11 -33.76 -1.40
CA ASP A 830 -17.85 -32.67 -2.05
C ASP A 830 -18.67 -31.81 -1.07
N GLY A 831 -18.63 -32.12 0.23
CA GLY A 831 -19.48 -31.51 1.26
C GLY A 831 -20.63 -32.40 1.72
N SER A 832 -20.87 -33.52 1.04
CA SER A 832 -21.97 -34.44 1.34
C SER A 832 -21.58 -35.92 1.27
N SER A 833 -20.57 -36.30 0.49
CA SER A 833 -20.15 -37.69 0.35
C SER A 833 -18.65 -37.83 0.12
N LEU A 834 -18.10 -38.95 0.58
CA LEU A 834 -16.75 -39.42 0.34
C LEU A 834 -16.70 -40.24 -0.95
N SER A 835 -15.64 -40.04 -1.73
CA SER A 835 -15.38 -40.83 -2.93
C SER A 835 -13.89 -41.11 -3.08
N TYR A 836 -13.54 -42.40 -3.15
CA TYR A 836 -12.18 -42.85 -3.44
C TYR A 836 -11.69 -42.32 -4.79
N ILE A 837 -10.44 -41.88 -4.84
CA ILE A 837 -9.78 -41.55 -6.10
C ILE A 837 -9.18 -42.83 -6.67
N ASP A 838 -9.74 -43.31 -7.79
CA ASP A 838 -9.39 -44.58 -8.41
C ASP A 838 -7.90 -44.66 -8.78
N GLY A 839 -7.23 -45.76 -8.44
CA GLY A 839 -5.78 -45.95 -8.68
C GLY A 839 -4.83 -45.36 -7.63
N VAL A 840 -5.33 -44.79 -6.54
CA VAL A 840 -4.53 -44.19 -5.45
C VAL A 840 -4.61 -45.04 -4.17
N SER A 841 -4.21 -46.31 -4.29
CA SER A 841 -4.13 -47.25 -3.17
C SER A 841 -2.79 -47.97 -3.23
N TYR A 842 -2.00 -47.81 -2.19
CA TYR A 842 -0.65 -48.35 -2.11
C TYR A 842 -0.49 -49.14 -0.81
N SER A 843 0.29 -50.21 -0.88
CA SER A 843 0.68 -51.01 0.29
C SER A 843 2.20 -51.18 0.28
N GLY A 844 2.84 -50.95 1.43
CA GLY A 844 4.31 -50.96 1.51
C GLY A 844 4.92 -50.73 2.89
N ILE A 845 4.18 -50.14 3.83
CA ILE A 845 4.59 -49.95 5.23
C ILE A 845 3.56 -50.63 6.13
N PRO A 846 3.91 -51.52 7.07
CA PRO A 846 2.94 -52.29 7.86
C PRO A 846 1.95 -51.46 8.71
N ASN A 847 2.41 -50.36 9.32
CA ASN A 847 1.55 -49.45 10.10
C ASN A 847 1.80 -48.02 9.64
N ILE A 848 0.77 -47.30 9.21
CA ILE A 848 0.86 -45.89 8.80
C ILE A 848 0.51 -44.99 9.99
N TYR A 849 1.51 -44.47 10.70
CA TYR A 849 1.27 -43.63 11.88
C TYR A 849 1.01 -42.16 11.53
N SER A 850 1.47 -41.68 10.37
CA SER A 850 1.30 -40.28 9.97
C SER A 850 1.12 -40.13 8.46
N VAL A 851 0.08 -39.41 8.07
CA VAL A 851 -0.14 -38.94 6.70
C VAL A 851 -0.39 -37.44 6.72
N THR A 852 0.20 -36.69 5.79
CA THR A 852 -0.03 -35.23 5.72
C THR A 852 0.18 -34.67 4.32
N PHE A 853 -0.70 -33.76 3.90
CA PHE A 853 -0.53 -32.96 2.68
C PHE A 853 0.50 -31.85 2.90
N SER A 854 1.25 -31.51 1.87
CA SER A 854 2.05 -30.29 1.86
C SER A 854 1.14 -29.04 1.87
N PRO A 855 1.63 -27.89 2.38
CA PRO A 855 0.85 -26.65 2.42
C PRO A 855 0.36 -26.18 1.05
N ASP A 856 1.03 -26.56 -0.04
CA ASP A 856 0.65 -26.23 -1.41
C ASP A 856 -0.23 -27.29 -2.10
N ASN A 857 -0.63 -28.34 -1.37
CA ASN A 857 -1.40 -29.51 -1.83
C ASN A 857 -0.74 -30.32 -2.96
N LYS A 858 0.53 -30.05 -3.30
CA LYS A 858 1.21 -30.76 -4.39
C LYS A 858 1.92 -32.03 -3.95
N TYR A 859 2.11 -32.21 -2.65
CA TYR A 859 2.81 -33.37 -2.12
C TYR A 859 2.07 -33.98 -0.94
N VAL A 860 2.38 -35.23 -0.68
CA VAL A 860 1.82 -36.03 0.41
C VAL A 860 2.95 -36.82 1.04
N ALA A 861 3.11 -36.66 2.35
CA ALA A 861 4.01 -37.47 3.16
C ALA A 861 3.25 -38.62 3.81
N VAL A 862 3.82 -39.83 3.76
CA VAL A 862 3.27 -41.05 4.35
C VAL A 862 4.37 -41.74 5.14
N ALA A 863 4.17 -41.91 6.45
CA ALA A 863 5.18 -42.43 7.35
C ALA A 863 4.63 -43.45 8.35
N GLY A 864 5.47 -44.40 8.75
CA GLY A 864 5.05 -45.52 9.57
C GLY A 864 6.15 -46.53 9.90
N SER A 865 5.79 -47.76 10.30
CA SER A 865 6.80 -48.77 10.68
C SER A 865 6.43 -50.27 10.63
N MET A 866 7.45 -51.12 10.35
CA MET A 866 8.10 -52.09 11.30
C MET A 866 9.09 -53.07 10.61
N THR A 867 9.26 -53.01 9.28
CA THR A 867 10.31 -53.80 8.58
C THR A 867 11.19 -52.99 7.64
N ASN A 868 10.77 -51.78 7.24
CA ASN A 868 11.48 -50.94 6.26
C ASN A 868 11.66 -49.46 6.70
N TYR A 869 11.17 -49.05 7.90
CA TYR A 869 11.32 -47.70 8.49
C TYR A 869 11.18 -46.50 7.53
N GLN A 870 10.26 -46.62 6.58
CA GLN A 870 10.19 -45.72 5.43
C GLN A 870 9.25 -44.52 5.66
N LEU A 871 9.73 -43.34 5.26
CA LEU A 871 8.91 -42.19 4.85
C LEU A 871 8.82 -42.21 3.33
N TYR A 872 7.61 -42.12 2.79
CA TYR A 872 7.39 -41.86 1.36
C TYR A 872 6.90 -40.42 1.15
N LEU A 873 7.40 -39.80 0.08
CA LEU A 873 6.81 -38.58 -0.44
C LEU A 873 6.26 -38.80 -1.85
N TYR A 874 5.00 -38.46 -2.02
CA TYR A 874 4.31 -38.49 -3.30
C TYR A 874 4.04 -37.08 -3.80
N SER A 875 4.19 -36.84 -5.10
CA SER A 875 3.52 -35.71 -5.74
C SER A 875 2.05 -36.07 -5.98
N PHE A 876 1.16 -35.10 -5.78
CA PHE A 876 -0.28 -35.22 -5.95
C PHE A 876 -0.79 -34.19 -6.94
N ASP A 877 -1.50 -34.64 -7.96
CA ASP A 877 -2.07 -33.80 -9.02
C ASP A 877 -3.60 -33.67 -8.95
N GLY A 878 -4.21 -34.17 -7.86
CA GLY A 878 -5.66 -34.23 -7.70
C GLY A 878 -6.28 -35.56 -8.17
N ASN A 879 -5.53 -36.40 -8.89
CA ASN A 879 -6.01 -37.67 -9.44
C ASN A 879 -5.10 -38.87 -9.12
N SER A 880 -3.81 -38.63 -8.85
CA SER A 880 -2.83 -39.69 -8.63
C SER A 880 -1.73 -39.29 -7.64
N LEU A 881 -1.17 -40.28 -6.95
CA LEU A 881 0.07 -40.13 -6.18
C LEU A 881 1.22 -40.72 -6.99
N THR A 882 2.30 -39.97 -7.18
CA THR A 882 3.53 -40.45 -7.83
C THR A 882 4.69 -40.35 -6.86
N GLU A 883 5.37 -41.46 -6.56
CA GLU A 883 6.49 -41.44 -5.61
C GLU A 883 7.61 -40.54 -6.14
N THR A 884 8.00 -39.58 -5.32
CA THR A 884 9.10 -38.65 -5.59
C THR A 884 10.31 -38.92 -4.69
N PHE A 885 10.08 -39.58 -3.55
CA PHE A 885 11.07 -39.81 -2.50
C PHE A 885 10.70 -41.00 -1.64
N SER A 886 11.73 -41.68 -1.16
CA SER A 886 11.64 -42.49 0.04
C SER A 886 12.90 -42.33 0.90
N LEU A 887 12.70 -42.30 2.23
CA LEU A 887 13.76 -42.22 3.23
C LEU A 887 13.61 -43.38 4.20
N ASP A 888 14.71 -44.10 4.43
CA ASP A 888 14.83 -45.03 5.55
C ASP A 888 15.28 -44.24 6.78
N TYR A 889 14.38 -44.06 7.75
CA TYR A 889 14.64 -43.35 9.01
C TYR A 889 15.36 -44.24 10.04
N GLY A 890 15.48 -45.55 9.79
CA GLY A 890 16.15 -46.50 10.68
C GLY A 890 15.32 -46.95 11.90
N THR A 891 14.18 -46.30 12.15
CA THR A 891 13.28 -46.59 13.27
C THR A 891 11.84 -46.17 12.94
N ASP A 892 10.88 -46.47 13.82
CA ASP A 892 9.49 -46.11 13.62
C ASP A 892 9.34 -44.59 13.51
N ILE A 893 8.68 -44.13 12.45
CA ILE A 893 8.25 -42.75 12.33
C ILE A 893 6.84 -42.64 12.88
N ARG A 894 6.65 -41.77 13.88
CA ARG A 894 5.35 -41.55 14.53
C ARG A 894 4.60 -40.36 13.99
N SER A 895 5.32 -39.31 13.59
CA SER A 895 4.72 -38.05 13.17
C SER A 895 5.59 -37.34 12.15
N VAL A 896 4.94 -36.76 11.14
CA VAL A 896 5.55 -35.89 10.14
C VAL A 896 4.72 -34.63 10.03
N ASP A 897 5.39 -33.48 9.96
CA ASP A 897 4.73 -32.22 9.67
C ASP A 897 5.54 -31.35 8.70
N TRP A 898 4.83 -30.62 7.85
CA TRP A 898 5.45 -29.76 6.86
C TRP A 898 5.75 -28.39 7.42
N HIS A 899 6.92 -27.87 7.07
CA HIS A 899 7.19 -26.47 7.30
C HIS A 899 6.29 -25.61 6.40
N PRO A 900 5.82 -24.43 6.84
CA PRO A 900 4.87 -23.60 6.09
C PRO A 900 5.34 -23.11 4.71
N ASP A 901 6.64 -23.13 4.42
CA ASP A 901 7.20 -22.79 3.10
C ASP A 901 7.11 -23.92 2.06
N GLY A 902 6.75 -25.13 2.48
CA GLY A 902 6.57 -26.29 1.62
C GLY A 902 7.86 -26.93 1.10
N ASP A 903 9.05 -26.39 1.42
CA ASP A 903 10.34 -26.95 1.00
C ASP A 903 11.05 -27.69 2.16
N LYS A 904 10.41 -27.85 3.33
CA LYS A 904 10.95 -28.61 4.47
C LYS A 904 9.87 -29.42 5.18
N PHE A 905 10.30 -30.48 5.86
CA PHE A 905 9.45 -31.26 6.76
C PHE A 905 10.23 -31.74 7.99
N LEU A 906 9.52 -31.87 9.11
CA LEU A 906 10.01 -32.37 10.38
C LEU A 906 9.46 -33.78 10.60
N ILE A 907 10.33 -34.68 11.02
CA ILE A 907 10.01 -36.07 11.36
C ILE A 907 10.32 -36.31 12.82
N GLY A 908 9.42 -37.00 13.53
CA GLY A 908 9.67 -37.54 14.87
C GLY A 908 9.39 -39.05 14.94
N GLY A 909 10.22 -39.79 15.67
CA GLY A 909 10.14 -41.24 15.76
C GLY A 909 10.61 -41.84 17.09
N ASN A 910 10.80 -43.16 17.14
CA ASN A 910 11.32 -43.86 18.33
C ASN A 910 12.86 -43.82 18.36
N GLY A 911 13.49 -43.35 19.43
CA GLY A 911 14.93 -43.54 19.66
C GLY A 911 15.20 -44.97 20.11
N HIS A 912 15.69 -45.83 19.20
CA HIS A 912 15.93 -47.25 19.47
C HIS A 912 17.25 -47.46 20.22
N ASP A 913 18.32 -46.77 19.81
CA ASP A 913 19.63 -46.76 20.45
C ASP A 913 20.12 -45.34 20.78
N ALA A 914 21.10 -45.23 21.70
CA ALA A 914 21.63 -43.94 22.17
C ALA A 914 22.28 -43.06 21.07
N ASN A 915 22.39 -43.55 19.83
CA ASN A 915 22.93 -42.82 18.68
C ASN A 915 21.87 -42.43 17.63
N ASP A 916 20.62 -42.89 17.78
CA ASP A 916 19.55 -42.59 16.82
C ASP A 916 19.00 -41.18 17.04
N PHE A 917 18.46 -40.57 16.00
CA PHE A 917 17.86 -39.25 16.10
C PHE A 917 16.38 -39.37 16.42
N ASP A 918 15.95 -38.68 17.47
CA ASP A 918 14.56 -38.66 17.92
C ASP A 918 13.69 -37.83 16.97
N TRP A 919 14.28 -36.76 16.41
CA TRP A 919 13.67 -35.99 15.34
C TRP A 919 14.72 -35.46 14.36
N GLU A 920 14.28 -35.24 13.12
CA GLU A 920 15.10 -34.73 12.01
C GLU A 920 14.30 -33.75 11.14
N ILE A 921 14.98 -32.74 10.60
CA ILE A 921 14.42 -31.79 9.63
C ILE A 921 15.11 -32.00 8.29
N TYR A 922 14.31 -32.20 7.26
CA TYR A 922 14.75 -32.35 5.88
C TYR A 922 14.31 -31.17 5.03
N ARG A 923 15.14 -30.82 4.06
CA ARG A 923 14.83 -29.90 2.97
C ARG A 923 14.54 -30.68 1.69
N PHE A 924 13.54 -30.23 0.94
CA PHE A 924 13.02 -30.76 -0.30
C PHE A 924 12.79 -29.64 -1.33
N ASN A 925 13.34 -29.78 -2.54
CA ASN A 925 13.24 -28.73 -3.57
C ASN A 925 12.25 -29.00 -4.72
N GLY A 926 11.34 -29.97 -4.61
CA GLY A 926 10.21 -30.14 -5.56
C GLY A 926 10.56 -30.67 -6.96
N TYR A 927 11.60 -30.16 -7.61
CA TYR A 927 12.12 -30.58 -8.91
C TYR A 927 13.41 -29.80 -9.19
N SER A 928 14.50 -30.47 -9.58
CA SER A 928 15.65 -29.81 -10.21
C SER A 928 16.07 -30.60 -11.45
N ASP A 929 16.53 -29.91 -12.51
CA ASP A 929 17.09 -30.53 -13.72
C ASP A 929 18.38 -31.34 -13.45
N ILE A 930 18.82 -31.41 -12.20
CA ILE A 930 19.97 -32.17 -11.70
C ILE A 930 19.51 -33.40 -10.89
N GLY A 931 18.20 -33.64 -10.79
CA GLY A 931 17.56 -34.68 -9.98
C GLY A 931 16.97 -34.15 -8.67
N THR A 932 16.15 -34.96 -7.99
CA THR A 932 15.54 -34.56 -6.72
C THR A 932 16.60 -34.49 -5.62
N TYR A 933 16.81 -33.29 -5.07
CA TYR A 933 17.79 -33.03 -4.00
C TYR A 933 17.10 -32.97 -2.65
N TRP A 934 17.64 -33.72 -1.69
CA TRP A 934 17.17 -33.80 -0.31
C TRP A 934 18.36 -33.66 0.62
N GLN A 935 18.18 -32.91 1.70
CA GLN A 935 19.23 -32.71 2.67
C GLN A 935 18.65 -32.67 4.07
N ARG A 936 19.19 -33.50 4.97
CA ARG A 936 18.97 -33.32 6.40
C ARG A 936 19.70 -32.06 6.85
N ILE A 937 18.95 -31.10 7.40
CA ILE A 937 19.47 -29.78 7.78
C ILE A 937 19.50 -29.59 9.31
N ALA A 938 18.75 -30.39 10.06
CA ALA A 938 18.83 -30.44 11.52
C ALA A 938 18.46 -31.83 12.04
N GLN A 939 18.95 -32.16 13.23
CA GLN A 939 18.70 -33.43 13.92
C GLN A 939 18.95 -33.27 15.42
N TYR A 940 18.33 -34.10 16.24
CA TYR A 940 18.60 -34.14 17.67
C TYR A 940 18.40 -35.54 18.25
N ASN A 941 19.11 -35.80 19.35
CA ASN A 941 19.12 -37.08 20.06
C ASN A 941 19.12 -36.79 21.57
N PHE A 942 18.13 -37.33 22.30
CA PHE A 942 17.94 -37.16 23.74
C PHE A 942 18.95 -37.95 24.59
N GLY A 943 19.70 -38.87 23.99
CA GLY A 943 20.80 -39.64 24.60
C GLY A 943 20.36 -40.83 25.47
N GLY A 944 19.06 -41.11 25.55
CA GLY A 944 18.49 -42.23 26.31
C GLY A 944 18.10 -43.41 25.41
N THR A 945 18.00 -44.61 25.97
CA THR A 945 17.42 -45.78 25.26
C THR A 945 15.91 -45.79 25.45
N GLY A 946 15.14 -45.89 24.36
CA GLY A 946 13.68 -46.03 24.42
C GLY A 946 12.90 -44.71 24.47
N SER A 947 13.46 -43.62 23.94
CA SER A 947 12.72 -42.37 23.72
C SER A 947 11.72 -42.52 22.57
N THR A 948 10.67 -41.71 22.56
CA THR A 948 9.65 -41.69 21.49
C THR A 948 9.07 -40.30 21.33
N VAL A 949 9.23 -39.73 20.14
CA VAL A 949 8.52 -38.51 19.74
C VAL A 949 7.18 -38.92 19.15
N TYR A 950 6.08 -38.69 19.88
CA TYR A 950 4.74 -39.10 19.45
C TYR A 950 4.15 -38.15 18.42
N SER A 951 4.42 -36.85 18.56
CA SER A 951 3.86 -35.82 17.69
C SER A 951 4.83 -34.67 17.51
N VAL A 952 4.89 -34.19 16.27
CA VAL A 952 5.61 -32.98 15.88
C VAL A 952 4.64 -32.00 15.21
N ALA A 953 4.85 -30.70 15.38
CA ALA A 953 4.07 -29.67 14.70
C ALA A 953 4.91 -28.41 14.45
N TRP A 954 4.96 -27.93 13.21
CA TRP A 954 5.56 -26.66 12.84
C TRP A 954 4.68 -25.49 13.28
N ASN A 955 5.32 -24.43 13.76
CA ASN A 955 4.64 -23.16 13.95
C ASN A 955 4.21 -22.60 12.59
N PRO A 956 3.03 -21.97 12.47
CA PRO A 956 2.56 -21.33 11.24
C PRO A 956 3.52 -20.30 10.61
N ASP A 957 4.44 -19.72 11.38
CA ASP A 957 5.47 -18.82 10.87
C ASP A 957 6.77 -19.52 10.42
N GLY A 958 6.93 -20.81 10.69
CA GLY A 958 8.10 -21.63 10.35
C GLY A 958 9.32 -21.41 11.26
N ARG A 959 9.25 -20.51 12.25
CA ARG A 959 10.40 -20.15 13.10
C ARG A 959 10.54 -21.05 14.31
N TYR A 960 9.50 -21.82 14.65
CA TYR A 960 9.50 -22.74 15.77
C TYR A 960 8.83 -24.06 15.37
N PHE A 961 9.10 -25.12 16.11
CA PHE A 961 8.29 -26.33 16.08
C PHE A 961 8.11 -26.87 17.49
N ALA A 962 7.05 -27.63 17.69
CA ALA A 962 6.72 -28.27 18.95
C ALA A 962 6.87 -29.79 18.82
N THR A 963 7.29 -30.44 19.90
CA THR A 963 7.34 -31.90 20.00
C THR A 963 6.69 -32.37 21.30
N GLY A 964 5.84 -33.40 21.21
CA GLY A 964 5.32 -34.15 22.36
C GLY A 964 5.97 -35.52 22.41
N PHE A 965 6.64 -35.86 23.51
CA PHE A 965 7.51 -37.03 23.54
C PHE A 965 7.78 -37.60 24.95
N ASP A 966 8.33 -38.81 24.96
CA ASP A 966 8.94 -39.48 26.10
C ASP A 966 10.45 -39.63 25.85
N ASN A 967 11.29 -39.39 26.86
CA ASN A 967 12.73 -39.63 26.78
C ASN A 967 13.18 -40.98 27.42
N GLY A 968 12.24 -41.90 27.64
CA GLY A 968 12.42 -43.19 28.29
C GLY A 968 12.32 -43.13 29.82
N THR A 969 12.02 -41.96 30.39
CA THR A 969 11.89 -41.76 31.86
C THR A 969 10.83 -40.73 32.19
N ASN A 970 10.68 -39.70 31.37
CA ASN A 970 9.78 -38.59 31.61
C ASN A 970 9.12 -38.14 30.30
N HIS A 971 7.91 -37.59 30.43
CA HIS A 971 7.09 -37.13 29.32
C HIS A 971 7.07 -35.60 29.26
N TYR A 972 7.16 -35.05 28.06
CA TYR A 972 7.34 -33.62 27.86
C TYR A 972 6.61 -33.09 26.62
N ALA A 973 6.30 -31.79 26.69
CA ALA A 973 6.13 -30.95 25.53
C ALA A 973 7.31 -29.96 25.45
N GLU A 974 7.86 -29.79 24.26
CA GLU A 974 9.03 -28.95 23.99
C GLU A 974 8.79 -28.08 22.76
N ILE A 975 9.34 -26.87 22.78
CA ILE A 975 9.36 -25.95 21.64
C ILE A 975 10.81 -25.59 21.35
N LEU A 976 11.19 -25.73 20.07
CA LEU A 976 12.52 -25.40 19.59
C LEU A 976 12.45 -24.31 18.53
N GLY A 977 13.39 -23.36 18.59
CA GLY A 977 13.55 -22.33 17.56
C GLY A 977 14.39 -22.79 16.37
N PHE A 978 13.97 -22.43 15.17
CA PHE A 978 14.55 -22.83 13.90
C PHE A 978 14.97 -21.60 13.06
N GLY A 979 16.27 -21.47 12.80
CA GLY A 979 16.88 -20.37 12.05
C GLY A 979 17.00 -20.64 10.54
N GLY A 980 16.11 -21.45 9.96
CA GLY A 980 16.05 -21.75 8.52
C GLY A 980 17.02 -22.84 8.04
N ASN A 981 18.24 -22.92 8.57
CA ASN A 981 19.22 -23.97 8.25
C ASN A 981 19.88 -24.58 9.50
N SER A 982 19.53 -24.12 10.69
CA SER A 982 20.08 -24.60 11.95
C SER A 982 19.09 -24.36 13.08
N ILE A 983 19.21 -25.13 14.15
CA ILE A 983 18.47 -24.93 15.39
C ILE A 983 19.08 -23.74 16.13
N SER A 984 18.24 -22.85 16.64
CA SER A 984 18.66 -21.78 17.55
C SER A 984 18.77 -22.32 18.97
N ASN A 985 19.54 -21.68 19.85
CA ASN A 985 19.68 -22.08 21.26
C ASN A 985 18.39 -21.92 22.10
N LEU A 986 17.24 -21.65 21.47
CA LEU A 986 15.95 -21.61 22.15
C LEU A 986 15.40 -23.02 22.25
N ASP A 987 15.50 -23.58 23.46
CA ASP A 987 14.91 -24.84 23.88
C ASP A 987 14.07 -24.56 25.13
N VAL A 988 12.76 -24.81 25.04
CA VAL A 988 11.81 -24.58 26.13
C VAL A 988 10.95 -25.80 26.31
N ARG A 989 10.90 -26.33 27.54
CA ARG A 989 10.30 -27.64 27.82
C ARG A 989 9.49 -27.65 29.11
N VAL A 990 8.38 -28.37 29.10
CA VAL A 990 7.52 -28.60 30.27
C VAL A 990 7.18 -30.09 30.40
N SER A 991 7.17 -30.60 31.64
CA SER A 991 6.77 -31.99 31.91
C SER A 991 5.26 -32.14 31.75
N TYR A 992 4.84 -33.22 31.08
CA TYR A 992 3.45 -33.47 30.70
C TYR A 992 2.96 -34.84 31.21
N GLY A 993 2.79 -34.94 32.53
CA GLY A 993 2.16 -36.10 33.17
C GLY A 993 2.72 -37.44 32.72
N ASN A 994 1.85 -38.30 32.18
CA ASN A 994 2.15 -39.68 31.80
C ASN A 994 2.41 -39.87 30.30
N ALA A 995 1.88 -39.02 29.41
CA ALA A 995 2.17 -39.08 27.99
C ALA A 995 1.70 -37.80 27.28
N ALA A 996 2.50 -37.24 26.38
CA ALA A 996 2.11 -36.17 25.46
C ALA A 996 1.98 -36.75 24.05
N TYR A 997 0.77 -37.21 23.70
CA TYR A 997 0.52 -37.94 22.44
C TYR A 997 0.40 -37.03 21.23
N SER A 998 -0.13 -35.82 21.41
CA SER A 998 -0.43 -34.91 20.30
C SER A 998 -0.08 -33.47 20.66
N VAL A 999 0.59 -32.79 19.74
CA VAL A 999 0.80 -31.34 19.79
C VAL A 999 0.25 -30.69 18.54
N ASP A 1000 -0.26 -29.47 18.68
CA ASP A 1000 -0.74 -28.66 17.56
C ASP A 1000 -0.52 -27.18 17.88
N TRP A 1001 -0.21 -26.40 16.85
CA TRP A 1001 -0.09 -24.95 17.00
C TRP A 1001 -1.42 -24.29 16.71
N PHE A 1002 -1.75 -23.28 17.50
CA PHE A 1002 -2.78 -22.35 17.13
C PHE A 1002 -2.35 -21.58 15.86
N ASN A 1003 -3.28 -21.24 14.97
CA ASN A 1003 -2.95 -20.65 13.66
C ASN A 1003 -2.21 -19.31 13.71
N ASP A 1004 -2.32 -18.58 14.81
CA ASP A 1004 -1.54 -17.36 15.03
C ASP A 1004 -0.13 -17.63 15.59
N GLY A 1005 0.17 -18.91 15.87
CA GLY A 1005 1.39 -19.51 16.40
C GLY A 1005 1.85 -19.01 17.77
N ARG A 1006 1.00 -18.37 18.57
CA ARG A 1006 1.30 -17.93 19.95
C ARG A 1006 1.00 -18.98 21.01
N TYR A 1007 0.24 -20.02 20.66
CA TYR A 1007 -0.15 -21.08 21.59
C TYR A 1007 0.11 -22.44 20.99
N ILE A 1008 0.50 -23.36 21.85
CA ILE A 1008 0.48 -24.79 21.56
C ILE A 1008 -0.63 -25.44 22.38
N ILE A 1009 -1.28 -26.43 21.80
CA ILE A 1009 -2.12 -27.36 22.54
C ILE A 1009 -1.40 -28.70 22.63
N VAL A 1010 -1.47 -29.32 23.80
CA VAL A 1010 -0.94 -30.65 24.07
C VAL A 1010 -2.11 -31.51 24.51
N GLY A 1011 -2.24 -32.69 23.90
CA GLY A 1011 -3.18 -33.74 24.24
C GLY A 1011 -2.43 -34.98 24.71
N GLY A 1012 -2.90 -35.61 25.77
CA GLY A 1012 -2.26 -36.80 26.32
C GLY A 1012 -2.99 -37.45 27.49
N ASP A 1013 -2.23 -38.20 28.30
CA ASP A 1013 -2.66 -38.72 29.60
C ASP A 1013 -1.98 -37.90 30.69
N ASN A 1014 -2.76 -37.11 31.42
CA ASN A 1014 -2.23 -36.26 32.47
C ASN A 1014 -3.18 -36.18 33.68
N SER A 1015 -3.73 -37.33 34.07
CA SER A 1015 -4.50 -37.47 35.32
C SER A 1015 -5.59 -36.40 35.50
N GLY A 1016 -6.33 -36.09 34.43
CA GLY A 1016 -7.40 -35.08 34.44
C GLY A 1016 -7.02 -33.70 33.89
N ASN A 1017 -5.77 -33.49 33.47
CA ASN A 1017 -5.31 -32.34 32.68
C ASN A 1017 -4.92 -32.77 31.26
N ASP A 1018 -5.69 -33.71 30.71
CA ASP A 1018 -5.39 -34.47 29.49
C ASP A 1018 -5.21 -33.55 28.27
N ILE A 1019 -5.82 -32.36 28.29
CA ILE A 1019 -5.65 -31.30 27.30
C ILE A 1019 -5.10 -30.05 28.00
N THR A 1020 -3.99 -29.50 27.52
CA THR A 1020 -3.42 -28.26 28.05
C THR A 1020 -3.04 -27.32 26.92
N ILE A 1021 -3.37 -26.03 27.07
CA ILE A 1021 -2.87 -24.97 26.17
C ILE A 1021 -1.73 -24.24 26.88
N TYR A 1022 -0.57 -24.16 26.22
CA TYR A 1022 0.57 -23.39 26.68
C TYR A 1022 0.81 -22.17 25.80
N GLN A 1023 1.28 -21.09 26.42
CA GLN A 1023 1.88 -19.94 25.75
C GLN A 1023 3.40 -19.98 25.94
N PRO A 1024 4.21 -19.91 24.87
CA PRO A 1024 5.66 -19.82 24.98
C PRO A 1024 6.08 -18.45 25.54
N ASP A 1025 6.86 -18.46 26.62
CA ASP A 1025 7.59 -17.31 27.14
C ASP A 1025 9.07 -17.48 26.76
N ILE A 1026 9.39 -16.92 25.59
CA ILE A 1026 10.68 -17.06 24.93
C ILE A 1026 11.77 -16.31 25.71
N ASP A 1027 11.43 -15.16 26.31
CA ASP A 1027 12.38 -14.34 27.06
C ASP A 1027 12.84 -15.04 28.34
N ASN A 1028 11.95 -15.81 28.97
CA ASN A 1028 12.24 -16.55 30.20
C ASN A 1028 12.49 -18.05 29.97
N PHE A 1029 12.56 -18.50 28.71
CA PHE A 1029 12.75 -19.90 28.33
C PHE A 1029 11.78 -20.85 29.05
N ASN A 1030 10.47 -20.54 29.08
CA ASN A 1030 9.47 -21.39 29.74
C ASN A 1030 8.13 -21.48 28.96
N LEU A 1031 7.36 -22.55 29.21
CA LEU A 1031 5.98 -22.71 28.71
C LEU A 1031 5.00 -22.40 29.84
N ILE A 1032 4.19 -21.35 29.64
CA ILE A 1032 3.19 -20.92 30.61
C ILE A 1032 1.88 -21.65 30.29
N SER A 1033 1.40 -22.49 31.22
CA SER A 1033 0.07 -23.09 31.11
C SER A 1033 -1.00 -22.00 31.22
N ILE A 1034 -1.82 -21.89 30.18
CA ILE A 1034 -2.94 -20.94 30.11
C ILE A 1034 -4.20 -21.59 30.69
N THR A 1035 -4.50 -22.81 30.25
CA THR A 1035 -5.65 -23.58 30.73
C THR A 1035 -5.42 -25.08 30.58
N THR A 1036 -6.03 -25.87 31.45
CA THR A 1036 -6.08 -27.32 31.39
C THR A 1036 -7.53 -27.81 31.41
N LYS A 1037 -7.82 -28.89 30.67
CA LYS A 1037 -9.12 -29.58 30.68
C LYS A 1037 -8.94 -31.09 30.79
N SER A 1038 -9.86 -31.69 31.53
CA SER A 1038 -10.04 -33.14 31.59
C SER A 1038 -10.77 -33.60 30.33
N PHE A 1039 -10.17 -34.53 29.59
CA PHE A 1039 -10.85 -35.24 28.51
C PHE A 1039 -11.60 -36.47 29.08
N GLY A 1040 -11.06 -37.02 30.18
CA GLY A 1040 -11.67 -38.09 30.97
C GLY A 1040 -10.70 -39.24 31.22
N ASN A 1041 -9.84 -39.53 30.24
CA ASN A 1041 -8.83 -40.59 30.33
C ASN A 1041 -7.57 -40.24 29.52
N SER A 1042 -7.60 -40.37 28.18
CA SER A 1042 -6.45 -40.00 27.33
C SER A 1042 -6.91 -39.33 26.05
N ALA A 1043 -6.40 -38.13 25.78
CA ALA A 1043 -6.60 -37.40 24.52
C ALA A 1043 -5.46 -37.72 23.55
N LYS A 1044 -5.69 -38.63 22.60
CA LYS A 1044 -4.67 -39.11 21.65
C LYS A 1044 -4.39 -38.14 20.51
N SER A 1045 -5.38 -37.34 20.13
CA SER A 1045 -5.27 -36.36 19.05
C SER A 1045 -6.01 -35.08 19.43
N VAL A 1046 -5.32 -33.95 19.39
CA VAL A 1046 -5.90 -32.62 19.60
C VAL A 1046 -5.59 -31.73 18.40
N LYS A 1047 -6.58 -30.98 17.91
CA LYS A 1047 -6.43 -30.06 16.78
C LYS A 1047 -7.19 -28.76 16.99
N PHE A 1048 -6.54 -27.63 16.76
CA PHE A 1048 -7.23 -26.36 16.62
C PHE A 1048 -8.03 -26.32 15.32
N SER A 1049 -9.19 -25.68 15.33
CA SER A 1049 -9.89 -25.32 14.10
C SER A 1049 -9.19 -24.16 13.40
N ASN A 1050 -9.30 -24.10 12.08
CA ASN A 1050 -8.58 -23.09 11.30
C ASN A 1050 -9.05 -21.64 11.56
N ASP A 1051 -10.30 -21.47 11.94
CA ASP A 1051 -10.91 -20.19 12.33
C ASP A 1051 -10.55 -19.76 13.76
N ALA A 1052 -9.78 -20.58 14.48
CA ALA A 1052 -9.28 -20.29 15.81
C ALA A 1052 -10.37 -20.23 16.91
N ILE A 1053 -11.57 -20.79 16.64
CA ILE A 1053 -12.71 -20.76 17.57
C ILE A 1053 -12.82 -22.05 18.38
N TYR A 1054 -12.37 -23.19 17.85
CA TYR A 1054 -12.62 -24.49 18.42
C TYR A 1054 -11.36 -25.33 18.58
N VAL A 1055 -11.43 -26.28 19.52
CA VAL A 1055 -10.48 -27.37 19.69
C VAL A 1055 -11.25 -28.68 19.53
N LEU A 1056 -10.74 -29.58 18.71
CA LEU A 1056 -11.24 -30.94 18.57
C LEU A 1056 -10.28 -31.89 19.26
N ALA A 1057 -10.82 -32.74 20.13
CA ALA A 1057 -10.08 -33.79 20.81
C ALA A 1057 -10.70 -35.16 20.53
N GLY A 1058 -9.86 -36.13 20.25
CA GLY A 1058 -10.23 -37.54 20.12
C GLY A 1058 -9.31 -38.42 20.96
N GLY A 1059 -9.86 -39.46 21.57
CA GLY A 1059 -9.06 -40.38 22.38
C GLY A 1059 -9.85 -41.56 22.93
N ASP A 1060 -9.37 -42.11 24.06
CA ASP A 1060 -9.95 -43.29 24.70
C ASP A 1060 -10.87 -42.87 25.85
N ASN A 1061 -12.11 -42.46 25.57
CA ASN A 1061 -13.02 -41.96 26.60
C ASN A 1061 -14.47 -42.40 26.34
N SER A 1062 -14.85 -43.59 26.82
CA SER A 1062 -16.24 -44.06 26.65
C SER A 1062 -17.19 -43.38 27.65
N PRO A 1063 -18.36 -42.88 27.20
CA PRO A 1063 -18.90 -42.94 25.84
C PRO A 1063 -18.63 -41.70 24.97
N ASN A 1064 -17.80 -40.74 25.38
CA ASN A 1064 -17.55 -39.50 24.64
C ASN A 1064 -16.13 -39.47 24.07
N ASP A 1065 -15.85 -40.34 23.10
CA ASP A 1065 -14.52 -40.56 22.50
C ASP A 1065 -14.07 -39.40 21.60
N VAL A 1066 -14.99 -38.49 21.25
CA VAL A 1066 -14.71 -37.22 20.56
C VAL A 1066 -15.38 -36.07 21.32
N GLN A 1067 -14.65 -34.98 21.54
CA GLN A 1067 -15.16 -33.75 22.15
C GLN A 1067 -14.70 -32.51 21.39
N VAL A 1068 -15.57 -31.51 21.29
CA VAL A 1068 -15.27 -30.17 20.77
C VAL A 1068 -15.36 -29.17 21.91
N TYR A 1069 -14.34 -28.33 22.07
CA TYR A 1069 -14.30 -27.23 23.03
C TYR A 1069 -14.28 -25.91 22.28
N GLN A 1070 -14.92 -24.89 22.83
CA GLN A 1070 -14.78 -23.52 22.35
C GLN A 1070 -13.57 -22.87 23.04
N VAL A 1071 -12.73 -22.20 22.25
CA VAL A 1071 -11.63 -21.37 22.73
C VAL A 1071 -12.20 -20.06 23.26
N GLN A 1072 -12.01 -19.80 24.55
CA GLN A 1072 -12.38 -18.53 25.17
C GLN A 1072 -11.22 -17.56 25.03
N GLN A 1073 -11.47 -16.42 24.39
CA GLN A 1073 -10.45 -15.39 24.14
C GLN A 1073 -10.83 -14.08 24.86
N GLY A 1074 -9.82 -13.39 25.39
CA GLY A 1074 -9.97 -12.14 26.13
C GLY A 1074 -9.02 -11.03 25.64
N PRO A 1075 -9.22 -9.78 26.08
CA PRO A 1075 -8.37 -8.67 25.71
C PRO A 1075 -6.94 -8.87 26.24
N ASP A 1076 -5.95 -8.54 25.40
CA ASP A 1076 -4.55 -8.45 25.83
C ASP A 1076 -4.37 -7.13 26.61
N THR A 1077 -4.08 -7.25 27.92
CA THR A 1077 -3.96 -6.14 28.87
C THR A 1077 -2.55 -5.55 28.94
N ASN A 1078 -1.59 -6.05 28.14
CA ASN A 1078 -0.25 -5.49 28.09
C ASN A 1078 -0.22 -4.11 27.42
N THR A 1079 0.40 -3.14 28.10
CA THR A 1079 0.30 -1.69 27.83
C THR A 1079 0.96 -1.19 26.54
N GLN A 1080 1.65 -2.01 25.74
CA GLN A 1080 2.50 -1.46 24.67
C GLN A 1080 2.57 -2.17 23.31
N ALA A 1081 1.82 -3.25 23.10
CA ALA A 1081 1.46 -3.85 21.81
C ALA A 1081 1.43 -5.38 21.92
N VAL A 1082 0.35 -5.97 21.39
CA VAL A 1082 0.36 -7.35 20.90
C VAL A 1082 1.59 -7.51 20.00
N SER A 1083 2.48 -8.46 20.33
CA SER A 1083 3.71 -8.78 19.58
C SER A 1083 3.46 -8.83 18.08
N SER A 1084 2.31 -9.35 17.65
CA SER A 1084 2.01 -9.66 16.25
C SER A 1084 1.20 -8.62 15.46
N SER A 1085 0.95 -7.41 15.99
CA SER A 1085 0.03 -6.42 15.39
C SER A 1085 0.67 -5.49 14.35
N ILE A 1086 -0.16 -4.87 13.51
CA ILE A 1086 0.24 -3.72 12.69
C ILE A 1086 0.06 -2.44 13.52
N ILE A 1087 1.07 -1.58 13.58
CA ILE A 1087 1.09 -0.38 14.41
C ILE A 1087 1.53 0.81 13.57
N PHE A 1088 0.76 1.89 13.62
CA PHE A 1088 1.10 3.17 13.01
C PHE A 1088 1.27 4.22 14.10
N GLY A 1089 2.49 4.73 14.25
CA GLY A 1089 2.85 5.70 15.27
C GLY A 1089 3.55 5.08 16.48
N ASN A 1090 4.04 5.96 17.34
CA ASN A 1090 4.54 5.63 18.68
C ASN A 1090 4.33 6.84 19.61
N SER A 1091 3.21 6.87 20.33
CA SER A 1091 2.78 8.04 21.09
C SER A 1091 3.69 8.36 22.28
N ILE A 1092 4.36 7.35 22.84
CA ILE A 1092 5.30 7.48 23.96
C ILE A 1092 6.52 8.34 23.59
N LEU A 1093 6.95 8.27 22.33
CA LEU A 1093 8.09 9.03 21.83
C LEU A 1093 7.71 10.44 21.34
N GLY A 1094 6.43 10.80 21.40
CA GLY A 1094 5.93 12.13 21.02
C GLY A 1094 5.53 12.27 19.54
N SER A 1095 5.02 13.45 19.18
CA SER A 1095 4.36 13.71 17.88
C SER A 1095 5.26 13.59 16.64
N ASP A 1096 6.58 13.57 16.83
CA ASP A 1096 7.54 13.40 15.73
C ASP A 1096 7.56 11.97 15.20
N TYR A 1097 7.06 11.01 15.98
CA TYR A 1097 6.96 9.59 15.61
C TYR A 1097 5.58 9.21 15.07
N ASN A 1098 4.68 10.19 14.92
CA ASN A 1098 3.38 9.97 14.30
C ASN A 1098 3.52 9.59 12.82
N VAL A 1099 2.62 8.74 12.36
CA VAL A 1099 2.45 8.43 10.93
C VAL A 1099 1.24 9.19 10.41
N ASP A 1100 1.40 9.93 9.30
CA ASP A 1100 0.31 10.60 8.61
C ASP A 1100 -0.46 9.58 7.75
N ILE A 1101 -1.58 9.06 8.27
CA ILE A 1101 -2.39 8.04 7.59
C ILE A 1101 -3.48 8.73 6.75
N ARG A 1102 -3.65 8.31 5.48
CA ARG A 1102 -4.72 8.78 4.59
C ARG A 1102 -5.37 7.64 3.83
N LEU A 1103 -6.70 7.54 3.91
CA LEU A 1103 -7.51 6.69 3.03
C LEU A 1103 -8.08 7.57 1.92
N LEU A 1104 -7.68 7.29 0.67
CA LEU A 1104 -8.19 8.01 -0.50
C LEU A 1104 -9.66 7.71 -0.73
N SER A 1105 -10.31 8.55 -1.53
CA SER A 1105 -11.73 8.41 -1.85
C SER A 1105 -12.07 7.04 -2.40
N GLY A 1106 -12.94 6.30 -1.72
CA GLY A 1106 -13.36 4.95 -2.16
C GLY A 1106 -12.37 3.84 -1.79
N ALA A 1107 -11.37 4.11 -0.95
CA ALA A 1107 -10.51 3.06 -0.40
C ALA A 1107 -11.28 2.17 0.60
N PHE A 1108 -11.14 0.85 0.45
CA PHE A 1108 -11.71 -0.15 1.36
C PHE A 1108 -10.59 -0.95 1.99
N VAL A 1109 -10.35 -0.74 3.28
CA VAL A 1109 -9.26 -1.42 4.00
C VAL A 1109 -9.84 -2.55 4.83
N SER A 1110 -9.73 -3.79 4.34
CA SER A 1110 -10.14 -4.99 5.07
C SER A 1110 -9.09 -5.33 6.13
N VAL A 1111 -9.46 -5.37 7.41
CA VAL A 1111 -8.58 -5.71 8.53
C VAL A 1111 -8.91 -7.10 9.05
N ASP A 1112 -7.90 -7.95 9.07
CA ASP A 1112 -7.90 -9.34 9.51
C ASP A 1112 -6.86 -9.46 10.64
N GLY A 1113 -7.31 -9.41 11.90
CA GLY A 1113 -6.46 -9.28 13.09
C GLY A 1113 -6.46 -7.86 13.70
N ILE A 1114 -5.39 -7.47 14.40
CA ILE A 1114 -5.30 -6.22 15.17
C ILE A 1114 -4.46 -5.13 14.45
N LEU A 1115 -5.10 -3.99 14.20
CA LEU A 1115 -4.46 -2.74 13.76
C LEU A 1115 -4.45 -1.71 14.91
N ASN A 1116 -3.28 -1.16 15.25
CA ASN A 1116 -3.11 -0.14 16.28
C ASN A 1116 -2.72 1.21 15.66
N ILE A 1117 -3.46 2.26 15.99
CA ILE A 1117 -3.14 3.65 15.64
C ILE A 1117 -2.66 4.36 16.91
N ASP A 1118 -1.34 4.44 17.03
CA ASP A 1118 -0.60 4.91 18.21
C ASP A 1118 0.06 6.27 17.95
N ASN A 1119 -0.67 7.19 17.35
CA ASN A 1119 -0.25 8.59 17.22
C ASN A 1119 -0.58 9.37 18.50
N THR A 1120 0.11 10.49 18.78
CA THR A 1120 -0.20 11.36 19.93
C THR A 1120 -1.46 12.21 19.75
N VAL A 1121 -1.74 12.63 18.51
CA VAL A 1121 -2.94 13.35 18.05
C VAL A 1121 -3.05 13.08 16.55
N THR A 1122 -4.19 12.64 16.05
CA THR A 1122 -4.38 12.33 14.63
C THR A 1122 -4.91 13.54 13.84
N THR A 1123 -4.27 13.85 12.70
CA THR A 1123 -4.95 14.52 11.57
C THR A 1123 -5.92 13.54 10.90
N SER A 1124 -6.91 14.05 10.16
CA SER A 1124 -7.96 13.24 9.50
C SER A 1124 -7.40 12.01 8.77
N ILE A 1125 -7.83 10.82 9.19
CA ILE A 1125 -7.45 9.52 8.61
C ILE A 1125 -8.19 9.25 7.30
N PHE A 1126 -9.39 9.81 7.14
CA PHE A 1126 -10.30 9.57 6.03
C PHE A 1126 -10.48 10.85 5.22
N ASP A 1127 -10.30 10.77 3.90
CA ASP A 1127 -10.48 11.92 3.01
C ASP A 1127 -11.97 12.22 2.75
N ASN A 1128 -12.88 11.23 2.94
CA ASN A 1128 -14.34 11.38 2.80
C ASN A 1128 -15.18 10.26 3.46
N ASP A 1129 -16.52 10.35 3.30
CA ASP A 1129 -17.53 9.41 3.82
C ASP A 1129 -17.60 8.03 3.13
N VAL A 1130 -16.87 7.82 2.03
CA VAL A 1130 -16.95 6.60 1.21
C VAL A 1130 -15.80 5.65 1.51
N SER A 1131 -14.68 6.16 2.02
CA SER A 1131 -13.58 5.34 2.52
C SER A 1131 -13.95 4.65 3.83
N LYS A 1132 -13.53 3.39 4.01
CA LYS A 1132 -13.81 2.65 5.25
C LYS A 1132 -12.78 1.58 5.57
N PHE A 1133 -12.64 1.30 6.86
CA PHE A 1133 -12.11 0.03 7.34
C PHE A 1133 -13.23 -1.02 7.44
N VAL A 1134 -12.90 -2.26 7.12
CA VAL A 1134 -13.82 -3.40 7.23
C VAL A 1134 -13.17 -4.49 8.06
N LEU A 1135 -13.69 -4.78 9.25
CA LEU A 1135 -13.22 -5.88 10.09
C LEU A 1135 -13.72 -7.22 9.50
N LYS A 1136 -12.80 -8.16 9.29
CA LYS A 1136 -13.10 -9.42 8.61
C LYS A 1136 -13.99 -10.34 9.46
N ASP A 1137 -13.73 -10.44 10.76
CA ASP A 1137 -14.40 -11.36 11.69
C ASP A 1137 -14.42 -10.84 13.15
N SER A 1138 -14.82 -11.70 14.10
CA SER A 1138 -14.88 -11.40 15.54
C SER A 1138 -13.56 -11.17 16.22
N ASN A 1139 -12.47 -11.66 15.64
CA ASN A 1139 -11.13 -11.57 16.19
C ASN A 1139 -10.39 -10.33 15.66
N SER A 1140 -10.93 -9.68 14.62
CA SER A 1140 -10.39 -8.48 14.01
C SER A 1140 -10.73 -7.21 14.80
N LYS A 1141 -9.74 -6.34 15.06
CA LYS A 1141 -9.88 -5.12 15.88
C LYS A 1141 -9.06 -3.95 15.33
N ILE A 1142 -9.53 -2.72 15.57
CA ILE A 1142 -8.73 -1.50 15.43
C ILE A 1142 -8.63 -0.86 16.82
N LYS A 1143 -7.43 -0.59 17.31
CA LYS A 1143 -7.20 0.11 18.58
C LYS A 1143 -6.65 1.51 18.32
N LEU A 1144 -7.11 2.50 19.10
CA LEU A 1144 -6.66 3.89 19.04
C LEU A 1144 -6.06 4.28 20.39
N ALA A 1145 -4.95 5.01 20.42
CA ALA A 1145 -4.43 5.57 21.69
C ALA A 1145 -5.41 6.58 22.32
N SER A 1146 -5.46 6.67 23.65
CA SER A 1146 -6.42 7.50 24.40
C SER A 1146 -6.36 9.00 24.10
N ALA A 1147 -5.17 9.53 23.84
CA ALA A 1147 -4.97 10.91 23.41
C ALA A 1147 -5.66 11.21 22.06
N ASN A 1148 -5.88 10.19 21.22
CA ASN A 1148 -6.57 10.34 19.95
C ASN A 1148 -8.09 10.46 20.15
N VAL A 1149 -8.68 9.75 21.12
CA VAL A 1149 -10.13 9.79 21.39
C VAL A 1149 -10.62 11.22 21.72
N ASN A 1150 -9.79 12.01 22.41
CA ASN A 1150 -10.09 13.41 22.72
C ASN A 1150 -9.76 14.39 21.58
N GLY A 1151 -8.98 13.97 20.58
CA GLY A 1151 -8.61 14.75 19.39
C GLY A 1151 -9.54 14.54 18.18
N PHE A 1152 -10.33 13.47 18.16
CA PHE A 1152 -11.35 13.21 17.14
C PHE A 1152 -12.63 13.99 17.46
N VAL A 1153 -12.73 15.21 16.94
CA VAL A 1153 -13.93 16.06 17.12
C VAL A 1153 -15.13 15.53 16.29
N ASP A 1154 -14.91 14.60 15.35
CA ASP A 1154 -15.93 14.06 14.45
C ASP A 1154 -16.21 12.57 14.70
N ARG A 1155 -17.45 12.25 15.10
CA ARG A 1155 -17.95 10.89 15.37
C ARG A 1155 -18.25 10.10 14.08
N SER A 1156 -18.01 10.67 12.88
CA SER A 1156 -18.23 10.06 11.56
C SER A 1156 -17.39 8.80 11.29
N ILE A 1157 -16.24 8.66 11.95
CA ILE A 1157 -15.33 7.51 11.82
C ILE A 1157 -16.00 6.18 12.20
N MET A 1158 -16.91 6.17 13.19
CA MET A 1158 -17.65 4.96 13.56
C MET A 1158 -18.56 4.46 12.42
N LYS A 1159 -19.02 5.34 11.52
CA LYS A 1159 -19.77 4.95 10.31
C LYS A 1159 -18.88 4.32 9.25
N GLN A 1160 -17.57 4.57 9.31
CA GLN A 1160 -16.55 4.15 8.35
C GLN A 1160 -15.77 2.93 8.86
N ILE A 1161 -16.20 2.31 9.95
CA ILE A 1161 -15.74 1.00 10.41
C ILE A 1161 -16.94 0.06 10.39
N SER A 1162 -16.84 -1.08 9.71
CA SER A 1162 -17.95 -2.07 9.59
C SER A 1162 -17.42 -3.50 9.62
N GLY A 1163 -18.20 -4.52 10.00
CA GLY A 1163 -17.72 -5.92 9.99
C GLY A 1163 -18.44 -6.89 10.94
N ARG A 1164 -18.14 -8.19 10.84
CA ARG A 1164 -18.77 -9.28 11.62
C ARG A 1164 -17.98 -9.66 12.88
N GLY A 1165 -17.70 -8.68 13.73
CA GLY A 1165 -17.25 -8.97 15.08
C GLY A 1165 -18.30 -8.56 16.10
N PHE A 1166 -18.55 -9.42 17.08
CA PHE A 1166 -19.44 -9.16 18.22
C PHE A 1166 -19.36 -7.69 18.65
N GLY A 1167 -20.54 -7.07 18.76
CA GLY A 1167 -20.76 -5.62 18.71
C GLY A 1167 -19.82 -4.77 19.58
N ASP A 1168 -19.46 -3.59 19.07
CA ASP A 1168 -18.99 -2.39 19.77
C ASP A 1168 -17.99 -2.50 20.94
N TYR A 1169 -17.23 -3.59 21.07
CA TYR A 1169 -16.08 -3.70 22.01
C TYR A 1169 -14.79 -3.04 21.48
N ASN A 1170 -14.85 -2.17 20.46
CA ASN A 1170 -13.69 -1.85 19.62
C ASN A 1170 -13.01 -0.49 19.88
N LEU A 1171 -13.36 0.25 20.95
CA LEU A 1171 -12.64 1.47 21.33
C LEU A 1171 -12.35 1.47 22.84
N LEU A 1172 -11.07 1.31 23.20
CA LEU A 1172 -10.58 1.42 24.57
C LEU A 1172 -9.79 2.72 24.71
N SER A 1173 -10.09 3.55 25.72
CA SER A 1173 -9.23 4.66 26.12
C SER A 1173 -8.41 4.29 27.36
N LEU A 1174 -7.08 4.36 27.26
CA LEU A 1174 -6.17 4.35 28.41
C LEU A 1174 -6.11 5.72 29.12
N ASP A 1175 -6.81 5.90 30.24
CA ASP A 1175 -6.19 6.17 31.55
C ASP A 1175 -7.22 6.67 32.59
N SER A 1176 -7.44 5.87 33.64
CA SER A 1176 -7.29 6.31 35.03
C SER A 1176 -7.10 5.07 35.90
N GLY A 1177 -6.03 5.03 36.69
CA GLY A 1177 -5.63 3.85 37.46
C GLY A 1177 -6.68 3.33 38.45
N SER A 1178 -7.43 2.34 38.01
CA SER A 1178 -8.03 1.23 38.75
C SER A 1178 -8.56 0.25 37.70
N ASP A 1179 -8.56 -1.05 38.00
CA ASP A 1179 -9.28 -2.05 37.20
C ASP A 1179 -10.67 -1.51 36.90
N ASP A 1180 -11.02 -1.27 35.63
CA ASP A 1180 -12.41 -1.20 35.18
C ASP A 1180 -12.46 -1.58 33.69
N ILE A 1181 -12.93 -2.80 33.46
CA ILE A 1181 -13.57 -3.21 32.22
C ILE A 1181 -14.78 -2.28 32.06
N ILE A 1182 -14.94 -1.57 30.94
CA ILE A 1182 -16.25 -0.97 30.65
C ILE A 1182 -17.19 -2.12 30.27
N ASP A 1183 -17.77 -2.75 31.29
CA ASP A 1183 -19.10 -3.30 31.19
C ASP A 1183 -20.05 -2.12 30.92
N TYR A 1184 -21.07 -2.30 30.07
CA TYR A 1184 -22.02 -1.22 29.77
C TYR A 1184 -22.73 -0.74 31.05
N SER A 1185 -22.65 -1.49 32.16
CA SER A 1185 -23.05 -1.10 33.52
C SER A 1185 -22.27 0.10 34.12
N GLU A 1186 -21.11 0.47 33.57
CA GLU A 1186 -20.25 1.53 34.14
C GLU A 1186 -19.89 2.67 33.17
N ALA A 1187 -20.42 2.67 31.93
CA ALA A 1187 -20.28 3.81 31.03
C ALA A 1187 -20.92 5.09 31.61
N SER A 1188 -20.22 6.22 31.54
CA SER A 1188 -20.78 7.50 31.97
C SER A 1188 -22.05 7.82 31.16
N VAL A 1189 -23.07 8.39 31.81
CA VAL A 1189 -24.41 8.69 31.26
C VAL A 1189 -24.38 9.36 29.87
N ASP A 1190 -23.34 10.13 29.56
CA ASP A 1190 -23.17 10.85 28.28
C ASP A 1190 -22.87 9.95 27.06
N LEU A 1191 -22.43 8.69 27.26
CA LEU A 1191 -22.13 7.72 26.20
C LEU A 1191 -23.36 6.93 25.74
N LEU A 1192 -24.39 6.82 26.59
CA LEU A 1192 -25.61 6.04 26.36
C LEU A 1192 -26.78 6.87 25.80
N ILE A 1193 -26.59 8.18 25.73
CA ILE A 1193 -27.55 9.15 25.19
C ILE A 1193 -27.10 9.52 23.77
N SER A 1194 -27.99 9.44 22.78
CA SER A 1194 -27.70 9.75 21.35
C SER A 1194 -26.85 8.73 20.57
N ASN A 1195 -27.05 7.42 20.76
CA ASN A 1195 -26.43 6.35 19.95
C ASN A 1195 -27.33 5.95 18.77
N SER A 1196 -26.75 5.58 17.63
CA SER A 1196 -27.49 5.36 16.38
C SER A 1196 -27.39 3.96 15.76
N ASN A 1197 -26.73 2.97 16.37
CA ASN A 1197 -26.68 1.56 15.88
C ASN A 1197 -26.12 0.57 16.94
N ALA A 1198 -26.75 0.38 18.09
CA ALA A 1198 -26.25 -0.52 19.15
C ALA A 1198 -27.32 -1.47 19.74
N ILE A 1199 -26.87 -2.59 20.32
CA ILE A 1199 -27.68 -3.40 21.27
C ILE A 1199 -27.32 -2.90 22.67
N VAL A 1200 -28.30 -2.44 23.45
CA VAL A 1200 -28.07 -1.79 24.75
C VAL A 1200 -28.79 -2.54 25.88
N THR A 1201 -28.03 -2.95 26.89
CA THR A 1201 -28.47 -3.58 28.15
C THR A 1201 -27.84 -2.83 29.33
N HIS A 1202 -28.62 -2.19 30.20
CA HIS A 1202 -28.19 -1.29 31.26
C HIS A 1202 -29.29 -1.00 32.31
N ASP A 1203 -28.89 -0.74 33.56
CA ASP A 1203 -29.83 -0.53 34.68
C ASP A 1203 -30.25 0.95 34.89
N ARG A 1204 -30.10 1.83 33.87
CA ARG A 1204 -30.45 3.27 33.94
C ARG A 1204 -31.19 3.77 32.69
N GLU A 1205 -31.81 4.95 32.79
CA GLU A 1205 -32.67 5.59 31.77
C GLU A 1205 -31.93 5.85 30.43
N ILE A 1206 -32.58 5.57 29.29
CA ILE A 1206 -31.99 5.65 27.94
C ILE A 1206 -32.83 6.53 26.98
N ASP A 1207 -32.19 7.56 26.42
CA ASP A 1207 -32.84 8.60 25.61
C ASP A 1207 -32.13 8.89 24.26
N TYR A 1208 -32.89 9.30 23.24
CA TYR A 1208 -32.43 9.86 21.95
C TYR A 1208 -31.69 8.91 20.98
N ASN A 1209 -31.96 7.61 21.00
CA ASN A 1209 -31.28 6.65 20.13
C ASN A 1209 -32.01 6.42 18.80
N SER A 1210 -31.27 6.01 17.77
CA SER A 1210 -31.85 5.61 16.48
C SER A 1210 -31.39 4.20 16.10
N SER A 1211 -32.25 3.34 15.53
CA SER A 1211 -31.84 2.02 15.00
C SER A 1211 -31.15 1.08 16.02
N ALA A 1212 -31.65 1.03 17.26
CA ALA A 1212 -31.08 0.25 18.37
C ALA A 1212 -31.98 -0.93 18.82
N ILE A 1213 -31.39 -2.00 19.41
CA ILE A 1213 -32.13 -3.05 20.14
C ILE A 1213 -31.94 -2.80 21.64
N LEU A 1214 -33.03 -2.58 22.38
CA LEU A 1214 -33.01 -2.22 23.80
C LEU A 1214 -33.64 -3.35 24.62
N ASN A 1215 -32.95 -3.87 25.64
CA ASN A 1215 -33.47 -4.93 26.53
C ASN A 1215 -33.16 -4.59 28.01
N LEU A 1216 -34.13 -4.09 28.76
CA LEU A 1216 -33.89 -3.33 30.01
C LEU A 1216 -35.03 -3.40 31.05
N ASP A 1217 -34.69 -3.13 32.32
CA ASP A 1217 -35.61 -3.04 33.48
C ASP A 1217 -36.06 -1.59 33.83
N VAL A 1218 -35.68 -0.55 33.07
CA VAL A 1218 -35.91 0.90 33.41
C VAL A 1218 -36.29 1.77 32.19
N GLN A 1219 -37.03 2.88 32.38
CA GLN A 1219 -37.72 3.71 31.35
C GLN A 1219 -36.94 4.02 30.04
N ILE A 1220 -37.67 3.96 28.90
CA ILE A 1220 -37.16 4.21 27.53
C ILE A 1220 -37.94 5.35 26.87
N LYS A 1221 -37.26 6.43 26.42
CA LYS A 1221 -37.93 7.53 25.71
C LYS A 1221 -37.16 8.19 24.56
N ASP A 1222 -37.90 8.84 23.65
CA ASP A 1222 -37.36 9.68 22.56
C ASP A 1222 -36.48 8.96 21.50
N ASN A 1223 -36.70 7.67 21.22
CA ASN A 1223 -35.92 6.87 20.25
C ASN A 1223 -36.62 6.67 18.89
N SER A 1224 -35.87 6.45 17.80
CA SER A 1224 -36.39 6.26 16.43
C SER A 1224 -35.93 4.94 15.79
N ASN A 1225 -36.83 4.14 15.20
CA ASN A 1225 -36.52 2.84 14.55
C ASN A 1225 -35.89 1.77 15.50
N ALA A 1226 -36.37 1.62 16.74
CA ALA A 1226 -35.79 0.71 17.74
C ALA A 1226 -36.61 -0.59 17.95
N ILE A 1227 -35.96 -1.71 18.27
CA ILE A 1227 -36.63 -2.92 18.82
C ILE A 1227 -36.47 -2.88 20.33
N VAL A 1228 -37.58 -2.93 21.06
CA VAL A 1228 -37.61 -2.65 22.50
C VAL A 1228 -38.23 -3.82 23.26
N TRP A 1229 -37.48 -4.40 24.19
CA TRP A 1229 -37.93 -5.37 25.18
C TRP A 1229 -37.85 -4.74 26.57
N HIS A 1230 -38.97 -4.75 27.30
CA HIS A 1230 -39.07 -3.92 28.50
C HIS A 1230 -40.14 -4.37 29.49
N ASP A 1231 -39.86 -4.11 30.78
CA ASP A 1231 -40.75 -4.42 31.91
C ASP A 1231 -41.40 -3.16 32.58
N ASP A 1232 -41.11 -1.92 32.12
CA ASP A 1232 -41.62 -0.64 32.66
C ASP A 1232 -42.11 0.39 31.56
N GLN A 1233 -42.00 1.71 31.74
CA GLN A 1233 -42.59 2.72 30.81
C GLN A 1233 -41.79 2.96 29.50
N ILE A 1234 -42.51 3.00 28.37
CA ILE A 1234 -41.97 3.35 27.03
C ILE A 1234 -42.71 4.57 26.45
N ARG A 1235 -42.01 5.69 26.16
CA ARG A 1235 -42.66 6.95 25.71
C ARG A 1235 -41.93 7.73 24.60
N TRP A 1236 -42.65 8.44 23.74
CA TRP A 1236 -42.07 9.38 22.73
C TRP A 1236 -41.13 8.79 21.66
N ASN A 1237 -41.27 7.51 21.35
CA ASN A 1237 -40.51 6.83 20.30
C ASN A 1237 -41.23 6.85 18.94
N SER A 1238 -40.48 6.80 17.84
CA SER A 1238 -40.99 6.79 16.46
C SER A 1238 -40.57 5.50 15.73
N ASN A 1239 -41.52 4.72 15.21
CA ASN A 1239 -41.30 3.42 14.51
C ASN A 1239 -40.59 2.36 15.37
N ALA A 1240 -41.11 2.05 16.57
CA ALA A 1240 -40.53 1.03 17.44
C ALA A 1240 -41.28 -0.32 17.29
N ILE A 1241 -40.60 -1.46 17.45
CA ILE A 1241 -41.24 -2.77 17.64
C ILE A 1241 -41.13 -3.10 19.13
N VAL A 1242 -42.26 -3.17 19.83
CA VAL A 1242 -42.31 -3.34 21.28
C VAL A 1242 -42.75 -4.75 21.67
N THR A 1243 -41.96 -5.44 22.49
CA THR A 1243 -42.32 -6.73 23.12
C THR A 1243 -42.35 -6.54 24.64
N LEU A 1244 -43.46 -6.95 25.27
CA LEU A 1244 -43.66 -6.86 26.73
C LEU A 1244 -43.81 -8.27 27.30
N ASP A 1245 -43.14 -8.55 28.42
CA ASP A 1245 -43.41 -9.77 29.19
C ASP A 1245 -44.68 -9.54 30.03
N THR A 1246 -45.79 -10.18 29.63
CA THR A 1246 -47.13 -10.15 30.25
C THR A 1246 -47.94 -8.83 30.07
N ASP A 1247 -49.25 -8.86 30.39
CA ASP A 1247 -50.32 -7.87 30.08
C ASP A 1247 -50.07 -6.40 30.56
N GLN A 1248 -49.01 -5.74 30.08
CA GLN A 1248 -48.49 -4.44 30.52
C GLN A 1248 -48.72 -3.31 29.49
N SER A 1249 -49.70 -3.43 28.58
CA SER A 1249 -49.93 -2.46 27.48
C SER A 1249 -50.16 -1.00 27.93
N ALA A 1250 -50.53 -0.76 29.20
CA ALA A 1250 -50.75 0.57 29.75
C ALA A 1250 -49.46 1.41 29.98
N LEU A 1251 -48.29 0.78 29.84
CA LEU A 1251 -46.97 1.40 30.02
C LEU A 1251 -46.44 2.07 28.74
N ILE A 1252 -47.08 1.83 27.58
CA ILE A 1252 -46.74 2.44 26.28
C ILE A 1252 -47.53 3.75 26.09
N ARG A 1253 -46.87 4.92 25.95
CA ARG A 1253 -47.57 6.21 25.76
C ARG A 1253 -46.88 7.15 24.77
N ALA A 1254 -47.67 7.84 23.94
CA ALA A 1254 -47.20 8.94 23.08
C ALA A 1254 -46.09 8.56 22.08
N ASN A 1255 -46.11 7.33 21.56
CA ASN A 1255 -45.22 6.88 20.47
C ASN A 1255 -45.93 7.07 19.12
N SER A 1256 -45.18 7.43 18.08
CA SER A 1256 -45.76 7.85 16.78
C SER A 1256 -46.14 6.68 15.87
N ASN A 1257 -45.53 5.50 16.07
CA ASN A 1257 -45.76 4.20 15.39
C ASN A 1257 -45.07 3.08 16.24
N ALA A 1258 -45.66 2.67 17.36
CA ALA A 1258 -45.09 1.63 18.26
C ALA A 1258 -45.87 0.32 18.20
#